data_AF-A0A8J8SFQ8-F1
#
_entry.id   AF-A0A8J8SFQ8-F1
#
_cell.length_a   1.000
_cell.length_b   1.000
_cell.length_c   1.000
_cell.angle_alpha   90.00
_cell.angle_beta   90.00
_cell.angle_gamma   90.00
#
_symmetry.space_group_name_H-M   'P 1'
#
loop_
_entity.id
_entity.type
_entity.pdbx_description
1 polymer ?
#
loop_
_entity_poly.entity_id
_entity_poly.type
_entity_poly.pdbx_seq_one_letter_code
_entity_poly.pdbx_strand_id
1 'polypeptide(L)'
;MTMEKQNTSVMHLAQCSHHDLVWSKHFYRAETAFANTELHEAIHFAKEGYPLKWTNEAAIFLYEFLRKHGEQYEDLKKEIVEGNIDLGATYTSPYTSFVTNEILARQVIYGKKWLEDIFPGLEARVFYNTDVPSLNLQIPQLFKKAGLDYIFMSRSWQFPNIKQNAYSTWESPDGTAINTLFMRHYGDLYFKHFKDEDFISYIENEWLENKDNVKDPLLVFGMDCLLPLNLDKQVATWHKYAQEKGYPEIEYSTMIDGLDRAFDNVKALDNTFKGEWPNSWVYENSSADYQTFKNQRDAEKMLVTAEGLFTWRAVLEGHFKDYDVTRFEKAWRLVMKACHGYAPKEGIDEYRAWYKEAYDRALALQTEGLTWLAKQIKTEGSGQPIMVYNSLSYQRSEYVTVDCTIQSDNIMVHDEDGQLIPSSTTADGKVIFLAKDIQGFGYQTYYLTEGVGDMSQMKEVTLDRYENDYYTIELANGGLKSVYDKETETPLFDTEKFLIGELLIFNYEGHGAGEHINIWQPDPEVINRTKDIHSVWSIKEASDVRVVFEMTTDLSFGTFILDVVLYKDEKKIDFDVQLKNNQAPEKYQVRLAFPINGTDFFRRNSKTDVLYEVPFGQVHVRKDDVLPQFSQYNRNLGLGLQTNTNHIYNNAIRPREVQNYISTLVDHGDKKIKTIISSYNVPWDYQDATTLPRRTPVLQPVLFSNSKPCHWLCSHWRSLGDLSYHFSLFSEEATDQVGTYKKAVGSNTPLHVVNIPNNGEGQLAQHKSFMDITGDSIYITAVKKAEAEDKVVIRYHEGFGQSLDNNLTFNFDVDKAYRASTDERIMEEMPIANNTLTHKVHHHEINTLMIDVKDMAKTYSTPKHLMVTEKKLNNQITLTWQNKDEAKAYIIKHSQDNINWTVIGKCSTKTYKTVVKDGHHFFKVAAVYDDGTSFDSVEVETNVDHIIRQIHTEGTDYEFICCHQYLVTDVGITTYTENGLHDTIGHFMHSYLTKDNPEEDVFVSFEFDRVYDLDELYIWNFQEKVTKDKPNGANPGFKEVRIYHSLDGKHYTQLAHDSQSKNGVYTFAKATEVAINKDRMPASNLQGTNEPVNLDGIKAKFIKFVVSHEAGVGNYGIFEEREEDKGGDRNVFGLAQVLFTYKK
;
A
#
# COMPACT_ATOMS: atom_id res chain seq x y z
N MET A 1 -16.39 -48.93 -19.96
CA MET A 1 -17.57 -48.65 -19.12
C MET A 1 -17.61 -47.16 -18.90
N THR A 2 -18.46 -46.46 -19.63
CA THR A 2 -18.85 -45.08 -19.36
C THR A 2 -19.55 -45.06 -18.00
N MET A 3 -18.86 -44.59 -16.96
CA MET A 3 -19.53 -44.16 -15.74
C MET A 3 -20.23 -42.85 -16.08
N GLU A 4 -21.56 -42.91 -16.21
CA GLU A 4 -22.40 -41.75 -15.93
C GLU A 4 -22.11 -41.34 -14.48
N LYS A 5 -21.22 -40.36 -14.29
CA LYS A 5 -21.19 -39.61 -13.03
C LYS A 5 -22.54 -38.91 -12.95
N GLN A 6 -23.38 -39.35 -12.00
CA GLN A 6 -24.55 -38.59 -11.60
C GLN A 6 -24.10 -37.15 -11.32
N ASN A 7 -24.73 -36.19 -11.97
CA ASN A 7 -24.42 -34.78 -11.91
C ASN A 7 -24.94 -34.21 -10.58
N THR A 8 -24.35 -34.64 -9.46
CA THR A 8 -24.65 -34.09 -8.12
C THR A 8 -24.07 -32.68 -8.05
N SER A 9 -24.89 -31.75 -7.56
CA SER A 9 -24.49 -30.36 -7.36
C SER A 9 -23.65 -30.25 -6.07
N VAL A 10 -22.74 -29.27 -6.02
CA VAL A 10 -21.78 -29.09 -4.91
C VAL A 10 -21.74 -27.64 -4.43
N MET A 11 -21.75 -27.42 -3.11
CA MET A 11 -21.38 -26.17 -2.46
C MET A 11 -19.88 -26.20 -2.13
N HIS A 12 -19.14 -25.26 -2.71
CA HIS A 12 -17.67 -25.19 -2.63
C HIS A 12 -17.25 -24.39 -1.41
N LEU A 13 -16.71 -25.03 -0.36
CA LEU A 13 -16.20 -24.37 0.84
C LEU A 13 -14.73 -23.99 0.66
N ALA A 14 -14.45 -22.70 0.52
CA ALA A 14 -13.10 -22.16 0.41
C ALA A 14 -12.65 -21.51 1.71
N GLN A 15 -11.47 -21.90 2.19
CA GLN A 15 -10.78 -21.23 3.29
C GLN A 15 -9.80 -20.21 2.72
N CYS A 16 -9.79 -19.01 3.30
CA CYS A 16 -8.85 -17.96 2.93
C CYS A 16 -8.45 -17.12 4.15
N SER A 17 -7.35 -16.40 4.03
CA SER A 17 -6.94 -15.42 5.03
C SER A 17 -6.83 -14.04 4.40
N HIS A 18 -7.37 -13.05 5.11
CA HIS A 18 -7.18 -11.65 4.80
C HIS A 18 -5.99 -11.12 5.60
N HIS A 19 -5.07 -10.41 4.95
CA HIS A 19 -3.84 -9.95 5.60
C HIS A 19 -3.63 -8.46 5.42
N ASP A 20 -3.55 -7.75 6.54
CA ASP A 20 -3.15 -6.36 6.58
C ASP A 20 -1.64 -6.28 6.81
N LEU A 21 -0.87 -5.82 5.83
CA LEU A 21 0.58 -5.65 6.03
C LEU A 21 0.93 -4.77 7.25
N VAL A 22 0.03 -3.84 7.59
CA VAL A 22 0.14 -2.93 8.72
C VAL A 22 -1.27 -2.65 9.24
N TRP A 23 -1.60 -2.96 10.51
CA TRP A 23 -2.88 -2.59 11.14
C TRP A 23 -2.82 -2.46 12.68
N SER A 24 -2.12 -3.36 13.39
CA SER A 24 -2.01 -3.30 14.86
C SER A 24 -0.55 -3.31 15.39
N LYS A 25 -0.36 -3.46 16.71
CA LYS A 25 0.89 -3.13 17.44
C LYS A 25 2.11 -3.98 17.00
N HIS A 26 3.16 -3.36 16.45
CA HIS A 26 4.42 -4.01 16.01
C HIS A 26 4.29 -5.09 14.91
N PHE A 27 3.24 -5.01 14.08
CA PHE A 27 2.87 -6.10 13.20
C PHE A 27 3.55 -6.17 11.82
N TYR A 28 4.36 -5.24 11.30
CA TYR A 28 5.03 -5.57 10.02
C TYR A 28 5.84 -6.87 10.14
N ARG A 29 6.54 -7.06 11.28
CA ARG A 29 7.21 -8.32 11.58
C ARG A 29 6.24 -9.44 11.90
N ALA A 30 5.13 -9.17 12.60
CA ALA A 30 4.22 -10.19 13.08
C ALA A 30 3.15 -10.63 12.06
N GLU A 31 2.62 -9.76 11.19
CA GLU A 31 1.70 -10.06 10.05
C GLU A 31 2.50 -10.79 8.98
N THR A 32 3.70 -10.30 8.66
CA THR A 32 4.60 -11.06 7.78
C THR A 32 5.02 -12.38 8.43
N ALA A 33 5.24 -12.42 9.75
CA ALA A 33 5.49 -13.71 10.43
C ALA A 33 4.24 -14.58 10.44
N PHE A 34 3.04 -14.00 10.53
CA PHE A 34 1.79 -14.72 10.54
C PHE A 34 1.47 -15.29 9.17
N ALA A 35 1.59 -14.49 8.11
CA ALA A 35 1.52 -14.95 6.73
C ALA A 35 2.60 -16.01 6.44
N ASN A 36 3.77 -15.90 7.07
CA ASN A 36 4.77 -16.97 6.99
C ASN A 36 4.31 -18.25 7.70
N THR A 37 3.74 -18.12 8.90
CA THR A 37 3.17 -19.25 9.66
C THR A 37 2.02 -19.89 8.89
N GLU A 38 1.12 -19.11 8.31
CA GLU A 38 0.00 -19.54 7.49
C GLU A 38 0.46 -20.44 6.34
N LEU A 39 1.43 -19.99 5.52
CA LEU A 39 1.96 -20.80 4.42
C LEU A 39 2.75 -22.03 4.94
N HIS A 40 3.44 -21.90 6.07
CA HIS A 40 4.13 -23.03 6.71
C HIS A 40 3.14 -24.11 7.18
N GLU A 41 2.05 -23.71 7.84
CA GLU A 41 0.98 -24.57 8.29
C GLU A 41 0.23 -25.20 7.11
N ALA A 42 -0.02 -24.45 6.03
CA ALA A 42 -0.62 -25.00 4.82
C ALA A 42 0.24 -26.15 4.26
N ILE A 43 1.56 -25.95 4.14
CA ILE A 43 2.49 -26.98 3.70
C ILE A 43 2.52 -28.16 4.69
N HIS A 44 2.50 -27.89 5.99
CA HIS A 44 2.45 -28.93 7.02
C HIS A 44 1.19 -29.78 6.90
N PHE A 45 0.02 -29.15 6.71
CA PHE A 45 -1.25 -29.83 6.53
C PHE A 45 -1.23 -30.76 5.32
N ALA A 46 -0.68 -30.30 4.18
CA ALA A 46 -0.52 -31.14 3.00
C ALA A 46 0.38 -32.36 3.28
N LYS A 47 1.47 -32.19 4.06
CA LYS A 47 2.38 -33.30 4.42
C LYS A 47 1.76 -34.33 5.35
N GLU A 48 0.90 -33.90 6.27
CA GLU A 48 0.15 -34.78 7.17
C GLU A 48 -1.05 -35.47 6.50
N GLY A 49 -1.32 -35.15 5.22
CA GLY A 49 -2.39 -35.77 4.44
C GLY A 49 -3.79 -35.20 4.70
N TYR A 50 -3.87 -33.99 5.29
CA TYR A 50 -5.14 -33.26 5.37
C TYR A 50 -5.58 -32.78 3.97
N PRO A 51 -6.89 -32.70 3.70
CA PRO A 51 -7.42 -32.19 2.42
C PRO A 51 -7.23 -30.67 2.33
N LEU A 52 -5.99 -30.22 2.09
CA LEU A 52 -5.65 -28.80 1.99
C LEU A 52 -6.31 -28.17 0.75
N LYS A 53 -7.16 -27.17 0.99
CA LYS A 53 -7.61 -26.19 0.00
C LYS A 53 -7.56 -24.82 0.62
N TRP A 54 -6.58 -24.02 0.19
CA TRP A 54 -6.23 -22.76 0.81
C TRP A 54 -6.07 -21.65 -0.23
N THR A 55 -6.43 -20.43 0.13
CA THR A 55 -6.27 -19.26 -0.76
C THR A 55 -5.58 -18.13 -0.02
N ASN A 56 -4.52 -17.60 -0.63
CA ASN A 56 -3.86 -16.38 -0.18
C ASN A 56 -4.14 -15.23 -1.18
N GLU A 57 -4.51 -14.07 -0.68
CA GLU A 57 -5.14 -13.01 -1.47
C GLU A 57 -4.19 -12.11 -2.27
N ALA A 58 -2.87 -12.11 -1.98
CA ALA A 58 -1.92 -11.20 -2.64
C ALA A 58 -0.48 -11.73 -2.68
N ALA A 59 0.29 -11.34 -3.71
CA ALA A 59 1.62 -11.89 -3.96
C ALA A 59 2.70 -11.44 -2.95
N ILE A 60 2.53 -10.31 -2.26
CA ILE A 60 3.53 -9.79 -1.32
C ILE A 60 3.84 -10.76 -0.17
N PHE A 61 2.84 -11.49 0.33
CA PHE A 61 3.00 -12.44 1.43
C PHE A 61 3.90 -13.60 1.00
N LEU A 62 3.70 -14.07 -0.22
CA LEU A 62 4.53 -15.10 -0.82
C LEU A 62 5.97 -14.61 -1.06
N TYR A 63 6.14 -13.35 -1.48
CA TYR A 63 7.46 -12.75 -1.65
C TYR A 63 8.25 -12.75 -0.33
N GLU A 64 7.62 -12.29 0.77
CA GLU A 64 8.26 -12.29 2.08
C GLU A 64 8.47 -13.70 2.66
N PHE A 65 7.56 -14.64 2.38
CA PHE A 65 7.70 -16.04 2.76
C PHE A 65 8.92 -16.67 2.08
N LEU A 66 9.01 -16.62 0.75
CA LEU A 66 10.12 -17.21 0.00
C LEU A 66 11.47 -16.56 0.33
N ARG A 67 11.47 -15.27 0.69
CA ARG A 67 12.67 -14.57 1.15
C ARG A 67 13.21 -15.13 2.47
N LYS A 68 12.34 -15.60 3.37
CA LYS A 68 12.74 -16.15 4.68
C LYS A 68 12.82 -17.68 4.71
N HIS A 69 11.99 -18.36 3.94
CA HIS A 69 11.75 -19.81 3.94
C HIS A 69 11.99 -20.43 2.55
N GLY A 70 13.02 -19.97 1.85
CA GLY A 70 13.34 -20.42 0.50
C GLY A 70 13.58 -21.94 0.38
N GLU A 71 13.91 -22.60 1.48
CA GLU A 71 14.01 -24.07 1.58
C GLU A 71 12.68 -24.79 1.36
N GLN A 72 11.53 -24.14 1.58
CA GLN A 72 10.20 -24.71 1.40
C GLN A 72 9.62 -24.48 -0.01
N TYR A 73 10.39 -23.89 -0.93
CA TYR A 73 9.93 -23.54 -2.28
C TYR A 73 9.35 -24.74 -3.05
N GLU A 74 10.03 -25.89 -3.07
CA GLU A 74 9.56 -27.05 -3.86
C GLU A 74 8.28 -27.66 -3.28
N ASP A 75 8.15 -27.68 -1.95
CA ASP A 75 6.92 -28.12 -1.28
C ASP A 75 5.76 -27.19 -1.64
N LEU A 76 5.98 -25.88 -1.52
CA LEU A 76 4.96 -24.88 -1.83
C LEU A 76 4.57 -24.91 -3.32
N LYS A 77 5.56 -25.00 -4.20
CA LYS A 77 5.35 -25.10 -5.65
C LYS A 77 4.48 -26.30 -6.00
N LYS A 78 4.72 -27.45 -5.37
CA LYS A 78 3.91 -28.65 -5.59
C LYS A 78 2.44 -28.36 -5.26
N GLU A 79 2.16 -27.82 -4.08
CA GLU A 79 0.79 -27.55 -3.64
C GLU A 79 0.08 -26.48 -4.49
N ILE A 80 0.82 -25.49 -5.00
CA ILE A 80 0.29 -24.48 -5.94
C ILE A 80 -0.04 -25.12 -7.30
N VAL A 81 0.90 -25.86 -7.89
CA VAL A 81 0.72 -26.45 -9.23
C VAL A 81 -0.34 -27.56 -9.22
N GLU A 82 -0.52 -28.26 -8.10
CA GLU A 82 -1.59 -29.24 -7.91
C GLU A 82 -2.96 -28.60 -7.61
N GLY A 83 -3.03 -27.27 -7.45
CA GLY A 83 -4.27 -26.53 -7.18
C GLY A 83 -4.79 -26.70 -5.75
N ASN A 84 -3.92 -26.98 -4.78
CA ASN A 84 -4.26 -27.04 -3.36
C ASN A 84 -4.11 -25.67 -2.68
N ILE A 85 -3.24 -24.81 -3.22
CA ILE A 85 -3.06 -23.42 -2.80
C ILE A 85 -3.31 -22.51 -4.01
N ASP A 86 -4.28 -21.59 -3.89
CA ASP A 86 -4.53 -20.52 -4.85
C ASP A 86 -3.93 -19.18 -4.38
N LEU A 87 -3.56 -18.32 -5.33
CA LEU A 87 -2.88 -17.07 -5.09
C LEU A 87 -3.53 -15.91 -5.88
N GLY A 88 -3.74 -14.80 -5.18
CA GLY A 88 -4.21 -13.56 -5.79
C GLY A 88 -3.25 -12.96 -6.81
N ALA A 89 -3.82 -12.40 -7.88
CA ALA A 89 -3.07 -11.89 -9.02
C ALA A 89 -2.44 -10.50 -8.81
N THR A 90 -2.77 -9.78 -7.74
CA THR A 90 -2.18 -8.47 -7.45
C THR A 90 -1.04 -8.57 -6.45
N TYR A 91 -0.13 -7.58 -6.47
CA TYR A 91 1.00 -7.54 -5.53
C TYR A 91 0.51 -7.30 -4.09
N THR A 92 -0.42 -6.36 -3.91
CA THR A 92 -1.12 -6.06 -2.65
C THR A 92 -2.63 -5.92 -2.91
N SER A 93 -3.38 -5.49 -1.89
CA SER A 93 -4.79 -5.07 -2.00
C SER A 93 -4.87 -3.53 -1.93
N PRO A 94 -4.75 -2.82 -3.08
CA PRO A 94 -4.60 -1.36 -3.11
C PRO A 94 -5.92 -0.60 -2.98
N TYR A 95 -5.87 0.63 -2.47
CA TYR A 95 -6.92 1.63 -2.68
C TYR A 95 -6.99 2.04 -4.15
N THR A 96 -7.86 1.39 -4.93
CA THR A 96 -7.85 1.50 -6.39
C THR A 96 -8.19 2.89 -6.92
N SER A 97 -8.91 3.73 -6.16
CA SER A 97 -9.18 5.14 -6.48
C SER A 97 -8.06 6.11 -6.07
N PHE A 98 -7.27 5.74 -5.05
CA PHE A 98 -6.24 6.58 -4.44
C PHE A 98 -4.91 6.50 -5.17
N VAL A 99 -4.47 5.28 -5.46
CA VAL A 99 -3.22 5.04 -6.17
C VAL A 99 -3.31 5.58 -7.60
N THR A 100 -2.20 5.67 -8.30
CA THR A 100 -2.13 6.20 -9.67
C THR A 100 -2.33 5.15 -10.76
N ASN A 101 -2.37 5.64 -11.99
CA ASN A 101 -2.32 4.87 -13.23
C ASN A 101 -1.28 3.74 -13.16
N GLU A 102 0.00 4.09 -12.97
CA GLU A 102 1.07 3.10 -13.08
C GLU A 102 1.11 2.15 -11.88
N ILE A 103 0.76 2.59 -10.67
CA ILE A 103 0.65 1.66 -9.53
C ILE A 103 -0.38 0.57 -9.83
N LEU A 104 -1.56 0.89 -10.38
CA LEU A 104 -2.54 -0.13 -10.75
C LEU A 104 -2.02 -1.12 -11.80
N ALA A 105 -1.29 -0.64 -12.81
CA ALA A 105 -0.67 -1.53 -13.79
C ALA A 105 0.44 -2.40 -13.16
N ARG A 106 1.22 -1.82 -12.23
CA ARG A 106 2.31 -2.51 -11.53
C ARG A 106 1.80 -3.60 -10.58
N GLN A 107 0.56 -3.52 -10.11
CA GLN A 107 -0.05 -4.57 -9.28
C GLN A 107 -0.06 -5.93 -9.97
N VAL A 108 -0.39 -6.01 -11.26
CA VAL A 108 -0.39 -7.28 -12.01
C VAL A 108 1.00 -7.65 -12.55
N ILE A 109 1.89 -6.67 -12.74
CA ILE A 109 3.29 -6.94 -13.13
C ILE A 109 4.06 -7.56 -11.96
N TYR A 110 4.00 -6.98 -10.77
CA TYR A 110 4.70 -7.52 -9.59
C TYR A 110 3.88 -8.56 -8.80
N GLY A 111 2.60 -8.71 -9.13
CA GLY A 111 1.73 -9.80 -8.67
C GLY A 111 1.75 -10.95 -9.67
N LYS A 112 0.76 -11.01 -10.56
CA LYS A 112 0.51 -12.09 -11.53
C LYS A 112 1.76 -12.51 -12.30
N LYS A 113 2.42 -11.58 -12.99
CA LYS A 113 3.59 -11.95 -13.81
C LYS A 113 4.72 -12.53 -12.96
N TRP A 114 5.02 -11.91 -11.81
CA TRP A 114 6.02 -12.43 -10.88
C TRP A 114 5.66 -13.83 -10.36
N LEU A 115 4.39 -14.06 -9.99
CA LEU A 115 3.89 -15.36 -9.55
C LEU A 115 4.06 -16.44 -10.61
N GLU A 116 3.65 -16.15 -11.85
CA GLU A 116 3.72 -17.12 -12.96
C GLU A 116 5.16 -17.38 -13.42
N ASP A 117 6.05 -16.39 -13.33
CA ASP A 117 7.49 -16.55 -13.61
C ASP A 117 8.17 -17.47 -12.56
N ILE A 118 7.75 -17.38 -11.28
CA ILE A 118 8.29 -18.20 -10.17
C ILE A 118 7.67 -19.59 -10.11
N PHE A 119 6.37 -19.73 -10.38
CA PHE A 119 5.65 -21.01 -10.35
C PHE A 119 5.13 -21.36 -11.76
N PRO A 120 5.98 -21.91 -12.65
CA PRO A 120 5.52 -22.35 -13.97
C PRO A 120 4.36 -23.34 -13.86
N GLY A 121 3.23 -23.01 -14.47
CA GLY A 121 1.98 -23.78 -14.41
C GLY A 121 0.91 -23.19 -13.49
N LEU A 122 1.24 -22.18 -12.68
CA LEU A 122 0.25 -21.35 -12.00
C LEU A 122 -0.42 -20.41 -13.02
N GLU A 123 -1.72 -20.20 -12.85
CA GLU A 123 -2.49 -19.16 -13.54
C GLU A 123 -3.23 -18.30 -12.51
N ALA A 124 -2.64 -17.16 -12.12
CA ALA A 124 -3.27 -16.27 -11.15
C ALA A 124 -4.39 -15.46 -11.82
N ARG A 125 -5.66 -15.84 -11.59
CA ARG A 125 -6.83 -15.34 -12.36
C ARG A 125 -7.80 -14.45 -11.56
N VAL A 126 -7.56 -14.24 -10.26
CA VAL A 126 -8.48 -13.51 -9.37
C VAL A 126 -7.83 -12.25 -8.82
N PHE A 127 -8.56 -11.12 -8.89
CA PHE A 127 -8.29 -9.96 -8.06
C PHE A 127 -9.12 -10.04 -6.79
N TYR A 128 -8.45 -10.22 -5.65
CA TYR A 128 -9.08 -10.22 -4.33
C TYR A 128 -9.14 -8.80 -3.77
N ASN A 129 -10.29 -8.15 -3.96
CA ASN A 129 -10.62 -6.89 -3.29
C ASN A 129 -11.36 -7.19 -1.98
N THR A 130 -10.66 -7.89 -1.07
CA THR A 130 -11.25 -8.48 0.12
C THR A 130 -11.82 -7.45 1.07
N ASP A 131 -11.08 -6.38 1.39
CA ASP A 131 -11.50 -5.43 2.44
C ASP A 131 -11.44 -3.95 2.04
N VAL A 132 -11.12 -3.62 0.78
CA VAL A 132 -11.04 -2.23 0.34
C VAL A 132 -12.41 -1.73 -0.13
N PRO A 133 -13.01 -0.67 0.48
CA PRO A 133 -14.29 -0.12 0.04
C PRO A 133 -14.09 0.89 -1.10
N SER A 134 -13.40 0.45 -2.16
CA SER A 134 -13.04 1.27 -3.32
C SER A 134 -12.89 0.37 -4.54
N LEU A 135 -13.50 0.76 -5.66
CA LEU A 135 -13.23 0.16 -6.96
C LEU A 135 -13.24 1.21 -8.08
N ASN A 136 -12.07 1.46 -8.65
CA ASN A 136 -11.88 2.34 -9.81
C ASN A 136 -12.60 1.78 -11.05
N LEU A 137 -13.22 2.67 -11.84
CA LEU A 137 -14.04 2.31 -13.01
C LEU A 137 -13.27 1.59 -14.14
N GLN A 138 -11.94 1.71 -14.21
CA GLN A 138 -11.10 1.12 -15.26
C GLN A 138 -10.49 -0.24 -14.87
N ILE A 139 -10.72 -0.72 -13.64
CA ILE A 139 -10.19 -2.00 -13.15
C ILE A 139 -10.58 -3.18 -14.07
N PRO A 140 -11.86 -3.37 -14.47
CA PRO A 140 -12.24 -4.46 -15.37
C PRO A 140 -11.40 -4.52 -16.65
N GLN A 141 -11.25 -3.40 -17.36
CA GLN A 141 -10.43 -3.35 -18.57
C GLN A 141 -8.96 -3.65 -18.29
N LEU A 142 -8.36 -2.97 -17.31
CA LEU A 142 -6.94 -3.09 -16.99
C LEU A 142 -6.57 -4.53 -16.62
N PHE A 143 -7.40 -5.18 -15.81
CA PHE A 143 -7.15 -6.53 -15.28
C PHE A 143 -7.58 -7.62 -16.24
N LYS A 144 -8.67 -7.44 -17.01
CA LYS A 144 -9.03 -8.39 -18.07
C LYS A 144 -7.96 -8.43 -19.16
N LYS A 145 -7.35 -7.29 -19.50
CA LYS A 145 -6.18 -7.22 -20.38
C LYS A 145 -4.94 -7.91 -19.81
N ALA A 146 -4.84 -8.08 -18.49
CA ALA A 146 -3.80 -8.88 -17.85
C ALA A 146 -4.16 -10.38 -17.76
N GLY A 147 -5.34 -10.80 -18.21
CA GLY A 147 -5.81 -12.19 -18.14
C GLY A 147 -6.45 -12.59 -16.81
N LEU A 148 -7.01 -11.64 -16.05
CA LEU A 148 -7.85 -11.96 -14.89
C LEU A 148 -9.28 -12.24 -15.33
N ASP A 149 -9.90 -13.25 -14.72
CA ASP A 149 -11.27 -13.66 -15.04
C ASP A 149 -12.28 -13.21 -13.99
N TYR A 150 -11.84 -13.04 -12.75
CA TYR A 150 -12.70 -12.77 -11.61
C TYR A 150 -12.22 -11.59 -10.76
N ILE A 151 -13.19 -10.81 -10.28
CA ILE A 151 -13.03 -9.95 -9.10
C ILE A 151 -13.79 -10.63 -7.96
N PHE A 152 -13.08 -10.91 -6.88
CA PHE A 152 -13.70 -11.20 -5.60
C PHE A 152 -13.78 -9.89 -4.82
N MET A 153 -14.96 -9.56 -4.29
CA MET A 153 -15.15 -8.32 -3.58
C MET A 153 -16.06 -8.50 -2.38
N SER A 154 -15.67 -7.95 -1.23
CA SER A 154 -16.53 -7.92 -0.05
C SER A 154 -17.13 -6.52 0.19
N ARG A 155 -17.61 -6.25 1.41
CA ARG A 155 -18.23 -4.99 1.84
C ARG A 155 -19.49 -4.62 1.06
N SER A 156 -20.14 -5.58 0.40
CA SER A 156 -21.37 -5.33 -0.36
C SER A 156 -22.54 -4.87 0.52
N TRP A 157 -22.44 -5.05 1.85
CA TRP A 157 -23.38 -4.52 2.84
C TRP A 157 -23.52 -2.99 2.83
N GLN A 158 -22.55 -2.25 2.26
CA GLN A 158 -22.69 -0.81 2.00
C GLN A 158 -23.76 -0.51 0.94
N PHE A 159 -24.22 -1.51 0.19
CA PHE A 159 -25.25 -1.42 -0.83
C PHE A 159 -26.49 -2.25 -0.43
N PRO A 160 -27.51 -1.65 0.20
CA PRO A 160 -28.63 -2.38 0.79
C PRO A 160 -29.53 -3.15 -0.21
N ASN A 161 -29.30 -3.00 -1.52
CA ASN A 161 -30.05 -3.65 -2.58
C ASN A 161 -29.26 -4.74 -3.34
N ILE A 162 -28.02 -5.02 -2.94
CA ILE A 162 -27.29 -6.20 -3.44
C ILE A 162 -27.74 -7.40 -2.62
N LYS A 163 -28.13 -8.50 -3.29
CA LYS A 163 -28.41 -9.77 -2.61
C LYS A 163 -27.17 -10.25 -1.87
N GLN A 164 -27.36 -11.09 -0.85
CA GLN A 164 -26.20 -11.72 -0.22
C GLN A 164 -25.48 -12.57 -1.27
N ASN A 165 -24.16 -12.35 -1.42
CA ASN A 165 -23.28 -13.11 -2.30
C ASN A 165 -23.76 -13.15 -3.77
N ALA A 166 -23.84 -11.96 -4.39
CA ALA A 166 -24.36 -11.81 -5.75
C ALA A 166 -23.31 -12.13 -6.82
N TYR A 167 -23.68 -12.99 -7.78
CA TYR A 167 -22.86 -13.37 -8.92
C TYR A 167 -23.17 -12.45 -10.10
N SER A 168 -22.23 -11.57 -10.42
CA SER A 168 -22.46 -10.39 -11.25
C SER A 168 -21.30 -10.15 -12.23
N THR A 169 -21.34 -9.01 -12.92
CA THR A 169 -20.22 -8.47 -13.71
C THR A 169 -19.97 -7.02 -13.34
N TRP A 170 -18.71 -6.59 -13.44
CA TRP A 170 -18.33 -5.17 -13.39
C TRP A 170 -17.80 -4.74 -14.75
N GLU A 171 -18.35 -3.66 -15.31
CA GLU A 171 -18.02 -3.15 -16.63
C GLU A 171 -17.33 -1.78 -16.57
N SER A 172 -16.23 -1.66 -17.30
CA SER A 172 -15.50 -0.41 -17.53
C SER A 172 -16.16 0.46 -18.60
N PRO A 173 -15.87 1.77 -18.67
CA PRO A 173 -16.45 2.67 -19.67
C PRO A 173 -16.16 2.32 -21.14
N ASP A 174 -15.15 1.49 -21.42
CA ASP A 174 -14.85 0.95 -22.75
C ASP A 174 -15.78 -0.22 -23.15
N GLY A 175 -16.60 -0.72 -22.21
CA GLY A 175 -17.47 -1.87 -22.38
C GLY A 175 -16.84 -3.20 -21.96
N THR A 176 -15.58 -3.21 -21.50
CA THR A 176 -14.94 -4.43 -20.99
C THR A 176 -15.56 -4.82 -19.65
N ALA A 177 -15.99 -6.07 -19.50
CA ALA A 177 -16.55 -6.59 -18.26
C ALA A 177 -15.74 -7.76 -17.70
N ILE A 178 -15.72 -7.89 -16.37
CA ILE A 178 -15.12 -9.02 -15.64
C ILE A 178 -16.17 -9.62 -14.70
N ASN A 179 -16.13 -10.94 -14.52
CA ASN A 179 -17.04 -11.63 -13.60
C ASN A 179 -16.72 -11.18 -12.17
N THR A 180 -17.74 -10.95 -11.35
CA THR A 180 -17.54 -10.39 -10.01
C THR A 180 -18.46 -11.07 -9.01
N LEU A 181 -17.88 -11.63 -7.96
CA LEU A 181 -18.62 -12.12 -6.79
C LEU A 181 -18.66 -11.00 -5.74
N PHE A 182 -19.86 -10.51 -5.44
CA PHE A 182 -20.12 -9.50 -4.41
C PHE A 182 -20.54 -10.16 -3.11
N MET A 183 -19.59 -10.34 -2.21
CA MET A 183 -19.89 -10.84 -0.88
C MET A 183 -20.25 -9.74 0.09
N ARG A 184 -21.13 -10.09 1.04
CA ARG A 184 -21.51 -9.16 2.11
C ARG A 184 -20.30 -8.84 2.99
N HIS A 185 -19.67 -9.86 3.58
CA HIS A 185 -18.41 -9.74 4.30
C HIS A 185 -17.62 -11.05 4.17
N TYR A 186 -16.30 -10.99 4.01
CA TYR A 186 -15.45 -12.20 3.87
C TYR A 186 -15.40 -13.06 5.15
N GLY A 187 -15.56 -12.41 6.31
CA GLY A 187 -15.68 -13.04 7.63
C GLY A 187 -17.06 -13.53 8.08
N ASP A 188 -18.12 -13.38 7.27
CA ASP A 188 -19.50 -13.67 7.72
C ASP A 188 -19.68 -15.10 8.25
N LEU A 189 -19.00 -16.07 7.64
CA LEU A 189 -19.01 -17.47 8.08
C LEU A 189 -18.20 -17.70 9.37
N TYR A 190 -17.06 -17.02 9.52
CA TYR A 190 -16.21 -17.14 10.70
C TYR A 190 -16.86 -16.54 11.96
N PHE A 191 -17.49 -15.37 11.85
CA PHE A 191 -18.14 -14.68 12.98
C PHE A 191 -19.30 -15.46 13.61
N LYS A 192 -19.75 -16.53 12.98
CA LYS A 192 -20.76 -17.45 13.51
C LYS A 192 -20.20 -18.48 14.50
N HIS A 193 -18.98 -18.27 14.99
CA HIS A 193 -18.37 -18.91 16.18
C HIS A 193 -18.36 -20.46 16.17
N PHE A 194 -18.22 -21.10 15.00
CA PHE A 194 -18.19 -22.57 14.85
C PHE A 194 -19.42 -23.32 15.41
N LYS A 195 -20.53 -22.62 15.71
CA LYS A 195 -21.75 -23.28 16.14
C LYS A 195 -22.48 -23.85 14.94
N ASP A 196 -22.72 -25.16 14.96
CA ASP A 196 -23.38 -25.86 13.85
C ASP A 196 -24.72 -25.20 13.46
N GLU A 197 -25.52 -24.74 14.43
CA GLU A 197 -26.82 -24.08 14.18
C GLU A 197 -26.68 -22.76 13.40
N ASP A 198 -25.68 -21.94 13.74
CA ASP A 198 -25.45 -20.64 13.09
C ASP A 198 -24.91 -20.84 11.67
N PHE A 199 -24.03 -21.82 11.49
CA PHE A 199 -23.47 -22.20 10.20
C PHE A 199 -24.52 -22.81 9.27
N ILE A 200 -25.34 -23.73 9.81
CA ILE A 200 -26.50 -24.29 9.11
C ILE A 200 -27.43 -23.16 8.63
N SER A 201 -27.74 -22.21 9.50
CA SER A 201 -28.57 -21.06 9.15
C SER A 201 -27.93 -20.19 8.06
N TYR A 202 -26.60 -20.08 8.04
CA TYR A 202 -25.89 -19.40 6.95
C TYR A 202 -26.05 -20.13 5.63
N ILE A 203 -25.71 -21.43 5.59
CA ILE A 203 -25.82 -22.24 4.36
C ILE A 203 -27.25 -22.25 3.85
N GLU A 204 -28.23 -22.37 4.74
CA GLU A 204 -29.63 -22.32 4.34
C GLU A 204 -29.98 -21.02 3.66
N ASN A 205 -29.63 -19.88 4.25
CA ASN A 205 -29.89 -18.59 3.61
C ASN A 205 -29.14 -18.48 2.28
N GLU A 206 -27.86 -18.84 2.26
CA GLU A 206 -27.02 -18.77 1.08
C GLU A 206 -27.55 -19.62 -0.08
N TRP A 207 -27.86 -20.89 0.20
CA TRP A 207 -28.44 -21.80 -0.77
C TRP A 207 -29.84 -21.36 -1.18
N LEU A 208 -30.72 -20.99 -0.24
CA LEU A 208 -32.09 -20.60 -0.57
C LEU A 208 -32.16 -19.32 -1.40
N GLU A 209 -31.23 -18.38 -1.18
CA GLU A 209 -31.13 -17.15 -1.97
C GLU A 209 -30.56 -17.40 -3.37
N ASN A 210 -29.60 -18.33 -3.52
CA ASN A 210 -28.85 -18.52 -4.77
C ASN A 210 -29.22 -19.76 -5.60
N LYS A 211 -29.93 -20.77 -5.06
CA LYS A 211 -30.25 -22.06 -5.73
C LYS A 211 -30.91 -21.94 -7.12
N ASP A 212 -31.67 -20.87 -7.32
CA ASP A 212 -32.38 -20.64 -8.59
C ASP A 212 -31.44 -20.05 -9.64
N ASN A 213 -30.36 -19.38 -9.22
CA ASN A 213 -29.39 -18.67 -10.04
C ASN A 213 -28.07 -19.44 -10.24
N VAL A 214 -27.54 -20.06 -9.19
CA VAL A 214 -26.24 -20.75 -9.18
C VAL A 214 -26.46 -22.20 -8.78
N LYS A 215 -25.98 -23.11 -9.62
CA LYS A 215 -26.04 -24.54 -9.30
C LYS A 215 -25.05 -24.88 -8.18
N ASP A 216 -23.79 -24.47 -8.34
CA ASP A 216 -22.68 -24.89 -7.48
C ASP A 216 -22.04 -23.67 -6.78
N PRO A 217 -22.63 -23.14 -5.70
CA PRO A 217 -22.21 -21.85 -5.12
C PRO A 217 -20.96 -21.98 -4.26
N LEU A 218 -20.23 -20.87 -4.15
CA LEU A 218 -19.05 -20.70 -3.30
C LEU A 218 -19.43 -20.22 -1.89
N LEU A 219 -18.94 -20.94 -0.88
CA LEU A 219 -18.99 -20.60 0.54
C LEU A 219 -17.60 -20.15 0.98
N VAL A 220 -17.45 -18.92 1.48
CA VAL A 220 -16.14 -18.38 1.86
C VAL A 220 -15.99 -18.34 3.38
N PHE A 221 -15.04 -19.11 3.87
CA PHE A 221 -14.62 -19.15 5.27
C PHE A 221 -13.33 -18.36 5.42
N GLY A 222 -13.45 -17.02 5.53
CA GLY A 222 -12.33 -16.11 5.71
C GLY A 222 -12.30 -15.41 7.06
N MET A 223 -11.15 -14.89 7.46
CA MET A 223 -10.98 -13.94 8.57
C MET A 223 -9.62 -13.24 8.44
N ASP A 224 -9.46 -12.11 9.13
CA ASP A 224 -8.17 -11.44 9.29
C ASP A 224 -7.19 -12.40 9.95
N CYS A 225 -6.04 -12.62 9.32
CA CYS A 225 -5.01 -13.53 9.81
C CYS A 225 -5.60 -14.89 10.23
N LEU A 226 -6.28 -15.59 9.31
CA LEU A 226 -6.74 -16.95 9.55
C LEU A 226 -5.61 -17.95 9.26
N LEU A 227 -5.38 -18.92 10.15
CA LEU A 227 -4.55 -20.08 9.82
C LEU A 227 -5.40 -21.19 9.18
N PRO A 228 -4.83 -22.05 8.33
CA PRO A 228 -5.51 -23.24 7.84
C PRO A 228 -6.16 -24.05 8.98
N LEU A 229 -7.45 -24.35 8.85
CA LEU A 229 -8.19 -25.14 9.85
C LEU A 229 -8.58 -26.49 9.28
N ASN A 230 -8.50 -27.52 10.13
CA ASN A 230 -9.14 -28.80 9.84
C ASN A 230 -10.61 -28.72 10.26
N LEU A 231 -11.51 -28.61 9.29
CA LEU A 231 -12.95 -28.55 9.48
C LEU A 231 -13.64 -29.88 9.19
N ASP A 232 -12.93 -31.01 9.08
CA ASP A 232 -13.51 -32.28 8.59
C ASP A 232 -14.72 -32.74 9.42
N LYS A 233 -14.64 -32.57 10.74
CA LYS A 233 -15.75 -32.91 11.64
C LYS A 233 -16.97 -32.02 11.38
N GLN A 234 -16.74 -30.72 11.20
CA GLN A 234 -17.77 -29.73 10.93
C GLN A 234 -18.37 -29.94 9.54
N VAL A 235 -17.55 -30.08 8.50
CA VAL A 235 -17.95 -30.38 7.13
C VAL A 235 -18.75 -31.67 7.07
N ALA A 236 -18.36 -32.73 7.79
CA ALA A 236 -19.16 -33.96 7.85
C ALA A 236 -20.56 -33.72 8.46
N THR A 237 -20.65 -32.90 9.51
CA THR A 237 -21.94 -32.51 10.12
C THR A 237 -22.79 -31.69 9.16
N TRP A 238 -22.20 -30.69 8.52
CA TRP A 238 -22.89 -29.79 7.58
C TRP A 238 -23.30 -30.51 6.30
N HIS A 239 -22.47 -31.41 5.80
CA HIS A 239 -22.76 -32.26 4.64
C HIS A 239 -23.94 -33.19 4.95
N LYS A 240 -23.95 -33.83 6.13
CA LYS A 240 -25.10 -34.64 6.57
C LYS A 240 -26.38 -33.80 6.63
N TYR A 241 -26.30 -32.59 7.17
CA TYR A 241 -27.43 -31.67 7.20
C TYR A 241 -27.94 -31.32 5.78
N ALA A 242 -27.03 -30.97 4.88
CA ALA A 242 -27.34 -30.67 3.49
C ALA A 242 -28.05 -31.85 2.80
N GLN A 243 -27.56 -33.08 3.02
CA GLN A 243 -28.22 -34.30 2.54
C GLN A 243 -29.63 -34.47 3.10
N GLU A 244 -29.84 -34.26 4.40
CA GLU A 244 -31.16 -34.36 5.05
C GLU A 244 -32.16 -33.34 4.49
N LYS A 245 -31.68 -32.18 4.04
CA LYS A 245 -32.50 -31.12 3.41
C LYS A 245 -32.63 -31.23 1.89
N GLY A 246 -31.85 -32.10 1.25
CA GLY A 246 -31.77 -32.19 -0.21
C GLY A 246 -31.04 -31.01 -0.86
N TYR A 247 -30.11 -30.37 -0.14
CA TYR A 247 -29.20 -29.36 -0.66
C TYR A 247 -27.98 -30.02 -1.33
N PRO A 248 -27.16 -29.26 -2.10
CA PRO A 248 -25.93 -29.78 -2.69
C PRO A 248 -24.96 -30.31 -1.64
N GLU A 249 -24.07 -31.21 -2.07
CA GLU A 249 -23.01 -31.73 -1.21
C GLU A 249 -21.99 -30.63 -0.90
N ILE A 250 -21.39 -30.65 0.30
CA ILE A 250 -20.35 -29.68 0.66
C ILE A 250 -18.98 -30.31 0.44
N GLU A 251 -18.10 -29.64 -0.30
CA GLU A 251 -16.72 -30.06 -0.56
C GLU A 251 -15.75 -28.89 -0.37
N TYR A 252 -14.52 -29.17 0.08
CA TYR A 252 -13.47 -28.16 0.11
C TYR A 252 -13.06 -27.75 -1.30
N SER A 253 -12.75 -26.47 -1.49
CA SER A 253 -12.23 -25.94 -2.75
C SER A 253 -11.31 -24.75 -2.50
N THR A 254 -10.43 -24.44 -3.44
CA THR A 254 -9.81 -23.12 -3.46
C THR A 254 -10.84 -22.08 -3.91
N MET A 255 -10.57 -20.80 -3.66
CA MET A 255 -11.44 -19.72 -4.14
C MET A 255 -11.57 -19.74 -5.67
N ILE A 256 -10.47 -19.90 -6.42
CA ILE A 256 -10.51 -19.99 -7.88
C ILE A 256 -11.34 -21.18 -8.39
N ASP A 257 -11.16 -22.39 -7.82
CA ASP A 257 -11.93 -23.57 -8.23
C ASP A 257 -13.42 -23.37 -7.97
N GLY A 258 -13.75 -22.78 -6.81
CA GLY A 258 -15.13 -22.45 -6.45
C GLY A 258 -15.75 -21.40 -7.37
N LEU A 259 -14.99 -20.37 -7.75
CA LEU A 259 -15.42 -19.33 -8.68
C LEU A 259 -15.64 -19.89 -10.10
N ASP A 260 -14.70 -20.68 -10.62
CA ASP A 260 -14.84 -21.36 -11.92
C ASP A 260 -16.15 -22.16 -11.95
N ARG A 261 -16.36 -23.02 -10.95
CA ARG A 261 -17.55 -23.88 -10.87
C ARG A 261 -18.85 -23.08 -10.72
N ALA A 262 -18.84 -22.04 -9.91
CA ALA A 262 -20.02 -21.22 -9.68
C ALA A 262 -20.41 -20.43 -10.95
N PHE A 263 -19.45 -19.80 -11.62
CA PHE A 263 -19.70 -19.03 -12.83
C PHE A 263 -19.96 -19.90 -14.07
N ASP A 264 -19.34 -21.08 -14.21
CA ASP A 264 -19.66 -22.03 -15.28
C ASP A 264 -21.11 -22.54 -15.20
N ASN A 265 -21.66 -22.58 -13.99
CA ASN A 265 -23.00 -23.06 -13.71
C ASN A 265 -23.99 -21.95 -13.30
N VAL A 266 -23.66 -20.67 -13.54
CA VAL A 266 -24.59 -19.56 -13.31
C VAL A 266 -25.66 -19.59 -14.42
N LYS A 267 -26.94 -19.72 -14.05
CA LYS A 267 -28.05 -19.70 -15.01
C LYS A 267 -28.34 -18.28 -15.51
N ALA A 268 -28.18 -17.30 -14.63
CA ALA A 268 -28.33 -15.88 -14.93
C ALA A 268 -27.50 -15.06 -13.93
N LEU A 269 -26.75 -14.08 -14.43
CA LEU A 269 -26.05 -13.10 -13.60
C LEU A 269 -27.07 -12.16 -12.95
N ASP A 270 -26.84 -11.78 -11.70
CA ASP A 270 -27.75 -10.91 -10.97
C ASP A 270 -27.85 -9.52 -11.60
N ASN A 271 -26.72 -8.93 -12.02
CA ASN A 271 -26.64 -7.61 -12.67
C ASN A 271 -25.32 -7.42 -13.47
N THR A 272 -25.19 -6.27 -14.12
CA THR A 272 -23.91 -5.70 -14.56
C THR A 272 -23.77 -4.32 -13.92
N PHE A 273 -22.75 -4.13 -13.10
CA PHE A 273 -22.47 -2.86 -12.43
C PHE A 273 -21.46 -2.04 -13.24
N LYS A 274 -21.66 -0.72 -13.27
CA LYS A 274 -20.80 0.21 -14.00
C LYS A 274 -20.43 1.40 -13.13
N GLY A 275 -19.33 2.06 -13.47
CA GLY A 275 -18.91 3.30 -12.81
C GLY A 275 -17.95 3.06 -11.65
N GLU A 276 -17.66 4.14 -10.92
CA GLU A 276 -16.74 4.15 -9.80
C GLU A 276 -17.47 3.82 -8.48
N TRP A 277 -16.82 3.02 -7.64
CA TRP A 277 -17.07 2.95 -6.20
C TRP A 277 -15.98 3.76 -5.48
N PRO A 278 -16.29 4.99 -5.02
CA PRO A 278 -15.29 5.85 -4.39
C PRO A 278 -14.89 5.33 -2.99
N ASN A 279 -13.63 5.56 -2.59
CA ASN A 279 -13.10 5.16 -1.29
C ASN A 279 -13.90 5.76 -0.12
N SER A 280 -14.55 4.92 0.68
CA SER A 280 -15.26 5.36 1.89
C SER A 280 -14.36 5.63 3.11
N TRP A 281 -13.05 5.35 3.00
CA TRP A 281 -12.04 5.56 4.05
C TRP A 281 -11.05 6.67 3.69
N VAL A 282 -11.50 7.63 2.89
CA VAL A 282 -10.70 8.75 2.37
C VAL A 282 -9.89 9.51 3.43
N TYR A 283 -10.35 9.55 4.69
CA TYR A 283 -9.67 10.27 5.75
C TYR A 283 -8.46 9.56 6.36
N GLU A 284 -8.25 8.28 6.04
CA GLU A 284 -7.03 7.56 6.46
C GLU A 284 -5.82 7.92 5.60
N ASN A 285 -6.04 8.43 4.40
CA ASN A 285 -4.96 8.68 3.45
C ASN A 285 -4.34 10.08 3.65
N SER A 286 -4.21 10.86 2.56
CA SER A 286 -3.43 12.10 2.57
C SER A 286 -3.95 13.18 3.52
N SER A 287 -5.24 13.19 3.88
CA SER A 287 -5.75 14.13 4.88
C SER A 287 -5.36 13.78 6.32
N ALA A 288 -4.96 12.54 6.60
CA ALA A 288 -4.47 12.12 7.91
C ALA A 288 -2.96 12.38 8.05
N ASP A 289 -2.19 12.12 6.99
CA ASP A 289 -0.75 12.31 6.94
C ASP A 289 -0.27 12.75 5.54
N TYR A 290 -0.44 14.04 5.27
CA TYR A 290 -0.19 14.60 3.94
C TYR A 290 1.25 14.39 3.45
N GLN A 291 2.25 14.60 4.32
CA GLN A 291 3.67 14.51 3.92
C GLN A 291 4.05 13.09 3.49
N THR A 292 3.51 12.08 4.16
CA THR A 292 3.82 10.68 3.90
C THR A 292 3.30 10.24 2.54
N PHE A 293 2.03 10.53 2.25
CA PHE A 293 1.45 10.23 0.95
C PHE A 293 2.00 11.15 -0.16
N LYS A 294 2.44 12.36 0.18
CA LYS A 294 3.17 13.21 -0.76
C LYS A 294 4.47 12.53 -1.20
N ASN A 295 5.24 11.96 -0.26
CA ASN A 295 6.46 11.21 -0.60
C ASN A 295 6.15 10.03 -1.53
N GLN A 296 5.08 9.28 -1.29
CA GLN A 296 4.66 8.16 -2.15
C GLN A 296 4.31 8.62 -3.57
N ARG A 297 3.47 9.64 -3.69
CA ARG A 297 3.04 10.22 -4.97
C ARG A 297 4.22 10.81 -5.74
N ASP A 298 5.13 11.50 -5.06
CA ASP A 298 6.33 12.09 -5.65
C ASP A 298 7.29 10.98 -6.12
N ALA A 299 7.52 9.96 -5.30
CA ALA A 299 8.39 8.83 -5.63
C ALA A 299 7.94 8.16 -6.93
N GLU A 300 6.64 7.92 -7.08
CA GLU A 300 6.11 7.31 -8.29
C GLU A 300 6.32 8.17 -9.54
N LYS A 301 6.00 9.47 -9.49
CA LYS A 301 6.22 10.38 -10.63
C LYS A 301 7.70 10.42 -11.03
N MET A 302 8.58 10.43 -10.04
CA MET A 302 10.03 10.37 -10.25
C MET A 302 10.43 9.03 -10.87
N LEU A 303 9.84 7.91 -10.45
CA LEU A 303 10.11 6.59 -11.05
C LEU A 303 9.66 6.52 -12.50
N VAL A 304 8.45 6.95 -12.83
CA VAL A 304 7.97 6.99 -14.23
C VAL A 304 8.89 7.86 -15.09
N THR A 305 9.29 9.03 -14.59
CA THR A 305 10.24 9.91 -15.28
C THR A 305 11.60 9.24 -15.48
N ALA A 306 12.12 8.59 -14.43
CA ALA A 306 13.39 7.91 -14.47
C ALA A 306 13.38 6.70 -15.43
N GLU A 307 12.33 5.88 -15.42
CA GLU A 307 12.17 4.77 -16.37
C GLU A 307 12.21 5.30 -17.82
N GLY A 308 11.53 6.42 -18.10
CA GLY A 308 11.59 7.08 -19.40
C GLY A 308 13.01 7.52 -19.78
N LEU A 309 13.70 8.23 -18.87
CA LEU A 309 15.08 8.70 -19.10
C LEU A 309 16.08 7.56 -19.33
N PHE A 310 16.00 6.48 -18.55
CA PHE A 310 16.86 5.31 -18.74
C PHE A 310 16.52 4.53 -20.02
N THR A 311 15.25 4.57 -20.45
CA THR A 311 14.84 4.03 -21.74
C THR A 311 15.42 4.85 -22.89
N TRP A 312 15.37 6.18 -22.82
CA TRP A 312 15.98 7.07 -23.80
C TRP A 312 17.49 6.91 -23.87
N ARG A 313 18.14 6.73 -22.72
CA ARG A 313 19.55 6.35 -22.66
C ARG A 313 19.82 5.06 -23.41
N ALA A 314 19.03 4.01 -23.16
CA ALA A 314 19.20 2.72 -23.82
C ALA A 314 19.00 2.82 -25.35
N VAL A 315 18.02 3.60 -25.80
CA VAL A 315 17.79 3.88 -27.23
C VAL A 315 18.99 4.60 -27.87
N LEU A 316 19.58 5.58 -27.18
CA LEU A 316 20.74 6.33 -27.67
C LEU A 316 22.03 5.50 -27.68
N GLU A 317 22.22 4.63 -26.68
CA GLU A 317 23.42 3.78 -26.55
C GLU A 317 23.30 2.45 -27.33
N GLY A 318 22.08 2.09 -27.75
CA GLY A 318 21.80 0.84 -28.47
C GLY A 318 21.81 -0.40 -27.58
N HIS A 319 21.63 -0.26 -26.26
CA HIS A 319 21.54 -1.38 -25.31
C HIS A 319 20.89 -0.99 -23.99
N PHE A 320 20.30 -1.95 -23.26
CA PHE A 320 19.74 -1.72 -21.92
C PHE A 320 20.71 -1.97 -20.76
N LYS A 321 22.02 -2.05 -21.01
CA LYS A 321 23.05 -2.42 -20.01
C LYS A 321 22.99 -1.60 -18.72
N ASP A 322 22.68 -0.30 -18.82
CA ASP A 322 22.63 0.62 -17.68
C ASP A 322 21.23 0.77 -17.06
N TYR A 323 20.22 0.06 -17.60
CA TYR A 323 18.89 -0.02 -17.04
C TYR A 323 18.83 -1.17 -16.02
N ASP A 324 19.19 -0.87 -14.77
CA ASP A 324 19.11 -1.83 -13.66
C ASP A 324 17.65 -1.96 -13.16
N VAL A 325 16.96 -2.99 -13.64
CA VAL A 325 15.57 -3.30 -13.28
C VAL A 325 15.40 -3.50 -11.77
N THR A 326 16.39 -4.06 -11.07
CA THR A 326 16.31 -4.30 -9.63
C THR A 326 16.27 -3.00 -8.82
N ARG A 327 16.92 -1.93 -9.28
CA ARG A 327 16.83 -0.61 -8.62
C ARG A 327 15.42 -0.03 -8.72
N PHE A 328 14.79 -0.15 -9.89
CA PHE A 328 13.42 0.28 -10.11
C PHE A 328 12.43 -0.59 -9.32
N GLU A 329 12.58 -1.91 -9.38
CA GLU A 329 11.74 -2.87 -8.66
C GLU A 329 11.72 -2.58 -7.15
N LYS A 330 12.88 -2.36 -6.52
CA LYS A 330 12.96 -2.03 -5.09
C LYS A 330 12.15 -0.78 -4.74
N ALA A 331 12.27 0.27 -5.56
CA ALA A 331 11.54 1.51 -5.33
C ALA A 331 10.03 1.34 -5.58
N TRP A 332 9.64 0.68 -6.67
CA TRP A 332 8.23 0.37 -6.98
C TRP A 332 7.56 -0.48 -5.90
N ARG A 333 8.23 -1.53 -5.44
CA ARG A 333 7.72 -2.38 -4.36
C ARG A 333 7.50 -1.60 -3.06
N LEU A 334 8.35 -0.61 -2.74
CA LEU A 334 8.15 0.28 -1.58
C LEU A 334 6.95 1.21 -1.77
N VAL A 335 6.79 1.82 -2.95
CA VAL A 335 5.64 2.69 -3.29
C VAL A 335 4.31 1.95 -3.16
N MET A 336 4.26 0.68 -3.57
CA MET A 336 3.05 -0.16 -3.51
C MET A 336 2.92 -0.96 -2.20
N LYS A 337 3.92 -0.88 -1.30
CA LYS A 337 4.01 -1.75 -0.12
C LYS A 337 2.87 -1.53 0.85
N ALA A 338 2.33 -0.33 0.89
CA ALA A 338 1.15 -0.06 1.69
C ALA A 338 -0.09 -0.76 1.11
N CYS A 339 -0.71 -1.60 1.93
CA CYS A 339 -2.09 -1.99 1.71
C CYS A 339 -3.05 -0.88 2.22
N HIS A 340 -4.33 -1.20 2.29
CA HIS A 340 -5.39 -0.33 2.76
C HIS A 340 -5.32 -0.02 4.27
N GLY A 341 -4.57 -0.79 5.07
CA GLY A 341 -4.42 -0.60 6.53
C GLY A 341 -3.53 0.57 7.00
N TYR A 342 -3.50 1.73 6.32
CA TYR A 342 -2.74 2.90 6.83
C TYR A 342 -3.40 3.54 8.06
N ALA A 343 -3.41 2.81 9.19
CA ALA A 343 -3.99 3.22 10.46
C ALA A 343 -3.41 2.45 11.68
N PRO A 344 -2.10 2.11 11.74
CA PRO A 344 -1.60 1.25 12.78
C PRO A 344 -1.64 1.89 14.17
N LYS A 345 -1.88 1.05 15.19
CA LYS A 345 -1.71 1.41 16.60
C LYS A 345 -0.30 1.93 16.90
N GLU A 346 0.72 1.28 16.36
CA GLU A 346 2.14 1.65 16.46
C GLU A 346 2.87 1.21 15.19
N GLY A 347 3.97 1.87 14.81
CA GLY A 347 4.73 1.55 13.58
C GLY A 347 4.46 2.48 12.38
N ILE A 348 3.67 3.54 12.57
CA ILE A 348 3.46 4.59 11.55
C ILE A 348 4.79 5.16 11.02
N ASP A 349 5.80 5.28 11.89
CA ASP A 349 7.12 5.79 11.51
C ASP A 349 7.88 4.84 10.57
N GLU A 350 7.67 3.52 10.65
CA GLU A 350 8.24 2.57 9.69
C GLU A 350 7.62 2.75 8.31
N TYR A 351 6.30 2.97 8.25
CA TYR A 351 5.61 3.25 7.00
C TYR A 351 6.06 4.58 6.40
N ARG A 352 6.16 5.64 7.22
CA ARG A 352 6.76 6.93 6.82
C ARG A 352 8.17 6.74 6.25
N ALA A 353 8.96 5.88 6.88
CA ALA A 353 10.30 5.55 6.42
C ALA A 353 10.30 4.83 5.06
N TRP A 354 9.37 3.90 4.80
CA TRP A 354 9.28 3.23 3.49
C TRP A 354 9.00 4.20 2.36
N TYR A 355 8.05 5.12 2.53
CA TYR A 355 7.74 6.12 1.51
C TYR A 355 8.82 7.19 1.39
N LYS A 356 9.49 7.53 2.48
CA LYS A 356 10.69 8.37 2.43
C LYS A 356 11.82 7.67 1.66
N GLU A 357 12.04 6.38 1.89
CA GLU A 357 13.03 5.59 1.17
C GLU A 357 12.68 5.45 -0.31
N ALA A 358 11.42 5.20 -0.64
CA ALA A 358 10.92 5.17 -2.01
C ALA A 358 11.20 6.50 -2.72
N TYR A 359 10.90 7.62 -2.06
CA TYR A 359 11.20 8.96 -2.54
C TYR A 359 12.70 9.15 -2.79
N ASP A 360 13.55 8.80 -1.83
CA ASP A 360 15.01 8.99 -1.96
C ASP A 360 15.59 8.16 -3.10
N ARG A 361 15.12 6.91 -3.27
CA ARG A 361 15.53 6.03 -4.38
C ARG A 361 15.07 6.58 -5.73
N ALA A 362 13.83 7.03 -5.82
CA ALA A 362 13.25 7.59 -7.03
C ALA A 362 13.95 8.91 -7.42
N LEU A 363 14.20 9.78 -6.46
CA LEU A 363 14.95 11.03 -6.65
C LEU A 363 16.36 10.76 -7.17
N ALA A 364 17.06 9.77 -6.61
CA ALA A 364 18.39 9.38 -7.07
C ALA A 364 18.38 8.89 -8.52
N LEU A 365 17.42 8.02 -8.89
CA LEU A 365 17.25 7.52 -10.25
C LEU A 365 16.90 8.64 -11.23
N GLN A 366 15.94 9.51 -10.91
CA GLN A 366 15.57 10.64 -11.76
C GLN A 366 16.74 11.60 -11.96
N THR A 367 17.43 11.95 -10.87
CA THR A 367 18.60 12.85 -10.91
C THR A 367 19.72 12.25 -11.76
N GLU A 368 19.99 10.96 -11.64
CA GLU A 368 20.97 10.25 -12.46
C GLU A 368 20.61 10.33 -13.95
N GLY A 369 19.36 10.01 -14.31
CA GLY A 369 18.88 10.05 -15.69
C GLY A 369 18.94 11.46 -16.30
N LEU A 370 18.48 12.47 -15.56
CA LEU A 370 18.51 13.87 -16.00
C LEU A 370 19.95 14.39 -16.15
N THR A 371 20.82 14.07 -15.19
CA THR A 371 22.23 14.47 -15.22
C THR A 371 22.97 13.79 -16.37
N TRP A 372 22.69 12.52 -16.63
CA TRP A 372 23.25 11.80 -17.78
C TRP A 372 22.81 12.47 -19.08
N LEU A 373 21.51 12.78 -19.24
CA LEU A 373 20.98 13.41 -20.45
C LEU A 373 21.59 14.80 -20.66
N ALA A 374 21.65 15.63 -19.62
CA ALA A 374 22.25 16.96 -19.67
C ALA A 374 23.72 16.92 -20.15
N LYS A 375 24.50 15.92 -19.69
CA LYS A 375 25.90 15.71 -20.14
C LYS A 375 26.03 15.35 -21.62
N GLN A 376 24.99 14.78 -22.22
CA GLN A 376 25.01 14.44 -23.64
C GLN A 376 24.72 15.65 -24.54
N ILE A 377 24.24 16.78 -24.00
CA ILE A 377 23.87 17.95 -24.81
C ILE A 377 25.11 18.75 -25.20
N LYS A 378 25.24 19.04 -26.49
CA LYS A 378 26.26 19.94 -27.03
C LYS A 378 25.87 21.39 -26.78
N THR A 379 26.67 22.13 -26.03
CA THR A 379 26.45 23.55 -25.74
C THR A 379 27.28 24.44 -26.66
N GLU A 380 26.67 25.44 -27.30
CA GLU A 380 27.34 26.35 -28.23
C GLU A 380 27.19 27.84 -27.87
N GLY A 381 26.31 28.17 -26.91
CA GLY A 381 26.06 29.55 -26.44
C GLY A 381 27.02 30.04 -25.34
N SER A 382 27.05 31.36 -25.13
CA SER A 382 27.78 31.99 -24.03
C SER A 382 26.93 32.02 -22.76
N GLY A 383 27.54 31.80 -21.59
CA GLY A 383 26.87 31.86 -20.29
C GLY A 383 26.80 30.52 -19.58
N GLN A 384 25.89 30.40 -18.61
CA GLN A 384 25.56 29.15 -17.92
C GLN A 384 24.46 28.42 -18.70
N PRO A 385 24.75 27.28 -19.34
CA PRO A 385 23.74 26.50 -20.05
C PRO A 385 22.87 25.68 -19.09
N ILE A 386 21.57 25.64 -19.37
CA ILE A 386 20.59 24.87 -18.63
C ILE A 386 19.72 24.06 -19.60
N MET A 387 19.35 22.85 -19.18
CA MET A 387 18.38 22.00 -19.86
C MET A 387 17.03 22.16 -19.18
N VAL A 388 15.98 22.38 -19.96
CA VAL A 388 14.58 22.27 -19.53
C VAL A 388 13.98 21.05 -20.20
N TYR A 389 13.64 20.02 -19.42
CA TYR A 389 13.13 18.73 -19.88
C TYR A 389 11.66 18.53 -19.51
N ASN A 390 10.86 18.09 -20.49
CA ASN A 390 9.46 17.73 -20.34
C ASN A 390 9.32 16.20 -20.29
N SER A 391 8.92 15.70 -19.13
CA SER A 391 8.68 14.27 -18.88
C SER A 391 7.30 13.79 -19.33
N LEU A 392 6.39 14.69 -19.71
CA LEU A 392 5.07 14.34 -20.20
C LEU A 392 5.07 14.20 -21.73
N SER A 393 3.99 13.62 -22.25
CA SER A 393 3.87 13.20 -23.65
C SER A 393 3.37 14.26 -24.62
N TYR A 394 3.09 15.47 -24.14
CA TYR A 394 2.56 16.57 -24.94
C TYR A 394 3.39 17.83 -24.76
N GLN A 395 3.41 18.64 -25.82
CA GLN A 395 4.05 19.94 -25.83
C GLN A 395 3.40 20.87 -24.79
N ARG A 396 4.22 21.64 -24.06
CA ARG A 396 3.73 22.62 -23.10
C ARG A 396 4.70 23.77 -22.86
N SER A 397 4.15 24.85 -22.33
CA SER A 397 4.89 26.01 -21.83
C SER A 397 4.63 26.17 -20.34
N GLU A 398 5.65 26.51 -19.57
CA GLU A 398 5.54 26.70 -18.11
C GLU A 398 6.60 27.68 -17.61
N TYR A 399 6.26 28.48 -16.60
CA TYR A 399 7.26 29.24 -15.86
C TYR A 399 8.16 28.30 -15.04
N VAL A 400 9.45 28.35 -15.31
CA VAL A 400 10.45 27.55 -14.60
C VAL A 400 11.35 28.44 -13.77
N THR A 401 11.84 27.91 -12.66
CA THR A 401 12.77 28.61 -11.76
C THR A 401 14.10 27.86 -11.72
N VAL A 402 15.21 28.60 -11.79
CA VAL A 402 16.56 28.03 -11.84
C VAL A 402 17.53 28.74 -10.92
N ASP A 403 18.40 27.96 -10.27
CA ASP A 403 19.53 28.49 -9.51
C ASP A 403 20.60 29.04 -10.46
N CYS A 404 20.92 30.32 -10.31
CA CYS A 404 21.96 30.97 -11.10
C CYS A 404 23.31 30.93 -10.35
N THR A 405 24.35 30.44 -11.03
CA THR A 405 25.73 30.44 -10.49
C THR A 405 26.47 31.74 -10.80
N ILE A 406 25.92 32.57 -11.69
CA ILE A 406 26.48 33.87 -12.06
C ILE A 406 26.17 34.86 -10.92
N GLN A 407 27.21 35.43 -10.33
CA GLN A 407 27.07 36.45 -9.29
C GLN A 407 26.83 37.83 -9.91
N SER A 408 25.60 38.10 -10.37
CA SER A 408 25.19 39.40 -10.87
C SER A 408 23.72 39.68 -10.54
N ASP A 409 23.40 40.95 -10.30
CA ASP A 409 22.02 41.40 -10.05
C ASP A 409 21.19 41.47 -11.35
N ASN A 410 21.84 41.37 -12.51
CA ASN A 410 21.20 41.49 -13.82
C ASN A 410 21.44 40.22 -14.65
N ILE A 411 20.61 39.20 -14.40
CA ILE A 411 20.63 37.95 -15.16
C ILE A 411 19.59 38.00 -16.27
N MET A 412 20.04 37.70 -17.49
CA MET A 412 19.21 37.54 -18.67
C MET A 412 19.15 36.07 -19.07
N VAL A 413 18.02 35.65 -19.62
CA VAL A 413 17.81 34.30 -20.17
C VAL A 413 17.73 34.40 -21.68
N HIS A 414 18.50 33.58 -22.38
CA HIS A 414 18.43 33.40 -23.82
C HIS A 414 18.02 31.96 -24.15
N ASP A 415 17.27 31.76 -25.23
CA ASP A 415 17.09 30.42 -25.81
C ASP A 415 18.34 29.98 -26.61
N GLU A 416 18.28 28.80 -27.24
CA GLU A 416 19.38 28.26 -28.03
C GLU A 416 19.72 29.09 -29.28
N ASP A 417 18.77 29.86 -29.81
CA ASP A 417 18.94 30.74 -30.97
C ASP A 417 19.50 32.12 -30.56
N GLY A 418 19.67 32.36 -29.25
CA GLY A 418 20.16 33.60 -28.67
C GLY A 418 19.08 34.67 -28.49
N GLN A 419 17.80 34.34 -28.69
CA GLN A 419 16.68 35.24 -28.45
C GLN A 419 16.51 35.46 -26.95
N LEU A 420 16.35 36.73 -26.56
CA LEU A 420 16.12 37.12 -25.18
C LEU A 420 14.72 36.71 -24.73
N ILE A 421 14.65 35.99 -23.61
CA ILE A 421 13.41 35.56 -22.95
C ILE A 421 13.17 36.46 -21.74
N PRO A 422 11.95 37.02 -21.57
CA PRO A 422 11.60 37.76 -20.36
C PRO A 422 11.83 36.93 -19.10
N SER A 423 12.63 37.46 -18.18
CA SER A 423 13.00 36.81 -16.93
C SER A 423 13.00 37.81 -15.77
N SER A 424 12.88 37.29 -14.55
CA SER A 424 13.02 38.08 -13.33
C SER A 424 13.84 37.31 -12.30
N THR A 425 14.48 38.02 -11.38
CA THR A 425 15.06 37.43 -10.17
C THR A 425 13.98 37.39 -9.09
N THR A 426 13.76 36.22 -8.48
CA THR A 426 12.83 36.02 -7.37
C THR A 426 13.44 36.52 -6.05
N ALA A 427 12.61 36.69 -5.02
CA ALA A 427 13.07 37.18 -3.71
C ALA A 427 14.14 36.29 -3.04
N ASP A 428 14.16 34.99 -3.35
CA ASP A 428 15.16 34.01 -2.89
C ASP A 428 16.40 33.92 -3.80
N GLY A 429 16.53 34.79 -4.81
CA GLY A 429 17.72 34.91 -5.66
C GLY A 429 17.77 33.95 -6.85
N LYS A 430 16.67 33.29 -7.18
CA LYS A 430 16.56 32.42 -8.36
C LYS A 430 16.09 33.19 -9.57
N VAL A 431 16.28 32.64 -10.77
CA VAL A 431 15.80 33.24 -12.02
C VAL A 431 14.54 32.52 -12.46
N ILE A 432 13.46 33.27 -12.73
CA ILE A 432 12.20 32.76 -13.26
C ILE A 432 11.99 33.25 -14.69
N PHE A 433 11.58 32.36 -15.59
CA PHE A 433 11.23 32.68 -16.97
C PHE A 433 10.22 31.67 -17.53
N LEU A 434 9.53 32.04 -18.61
CA LEU A 434 8.60 31.14 -19.31
C LEU A 434 9.38 30.26 -20.30
N ALA A 435 9.52 28.97 -20.01
CA ALA A 435 10.00 28.00 -20.98
C ALA A 435 8.86 27.69 -21.95
N LYS A 436 9.05 27.98 -23.24
CA LYS A 436 7.98 27.90 -24.24
C LYS A 436 8.09 26.64 -25.07
N ASP A 437 6.93 26.04 -25.34
CA ASP A 437 6.75 25.07 -26.42
C ASP A 437 7.65 23.82 -26.34
N ILE A 438 8.00 23.41 -25.11
CA ILE A 438 8.86 22.25 -24.83
C ILE A 438 8.14 20.98 -25.25
N GLN A 439 8.67 20.29 -26.26
CA GLN A 439 8.08 19.06 -26.81
C GLN A 439 7.96 17.96 -25.76
N GLY A 440 6.96 17.09 -25.91
CA GLY A 440 6.77 15.94 -25.03
C GLY A 440 7.95 14.97 -25.11
N PHE A 441 8.33 14.35 -23.99
CA PHE A 441 9.53 13.52 -23.88
C PHE A 441 10.75 14.17 -24.54
N GLY A 442 10.93 15.46 -24.30
CA GLY A 442 11.91 16.28 -24.99
C GLY A 442 12.51 17.34 -24.09
N TYR A 443 13.58 17.96 -24.55
CA TYR A 443 14.22 19.07 -23.86
C TYR A 443 14.56 20.21 -24.83
N GLN A 444 14.79 21.37 -24.23
CA GLN A 444 15.36 22.55 -24.87
C GLN A 444 16.44 23.16 -23.96
N THR A 445 17.44 23.82 -24.58
CA THR A 445 18.56 24.45 -23.87
C THR A 445 18.35 25.95 -23.78
N TYR A 446 18.61 26.53 -22.61
CA TYR A 446 18.62 27.97 -22.39
C TYR A 446 19.96 28.39 -21.79
N TYR A 447 20.32 29.67 -21.92
CA TYR A 447 21.57 30.24 -21.45
C TYR A 447 21.30 31.42 -20.52
N LEU A 448 21.89 31.38 -19.33
CA LEU A 448 21.89 32.51 -18.40
C LEU A 448 23.16 33.32 -18.62
N THR A 449 23.01 34.64 -18.78
CA THR A 449 24.12 35.58 -19.00
C THR A 449 23.97 36.81 -18.13
N GLU A 450 25.09 37.47 -17.81
CA GLU A 450 25.07 38.80 -17.23
C GLU A 450 24.74 39.85 -18.28
N GLY A 451 23.79 40.75 -17.98
CA GLY A 451 23.54 41.94 -18.80
C GLY A 451 22.30 42.74 -18.38
N VAL A 452 22.18 43.96 -18.90
CA VAL A 452 21.09 44.88 -18.55
C VAL A 452 19.97 44.73 -19.59
N GLY A 453 18.87 44.09 -19.20
CA GLY A 453 17.65 43.99 -19.99
C GLY A 453 16.84 45.29 -19.95
N ASP A 454 16.08 45.56 -21.00
CA ASP A 454 15.13 46.69 -21.05
C ASP A 454 13.92 46.35 -20.17
N MET A 455 13.87 46.88 -18.95
CA MET A 455 12.74 46.65 -18.06
C MET A 455 11.52 47.41 -18.57
N SER A 456 10.51 46.66 -19.03
CA SER A 456 9.22 47.26 -19.33
C SER A 456 8.68 47.97 -18.07
N GLN A 457 8.01 49.12 -18.25
CA GLN A 457 7.38 49.79 -17.12
C GLN A 457 6.23 48.93 -16.60
N MET A 458 6.44 48.33 -15.42
CA MET A 458 5.42 47.55 -14.75
C MET A 458 4.18 48.42 -14.47
N LYS A 459 3.00 47.83 -14.62
CA LYS A 459 1.76 48.46 -14.15
C LYS A 459 1.81 48.61 -12.62
N GLU A 460 1.26 49.70 -12.12
CA GLU A 460 1.11 49.90 -10.68
C GLU A 460 0.24 48.78 -10.09
N VAL A 461 0.72 48.14 -9.03
CA VAL A 461 0.02 47.05 -8.33
C VAL A 461 -0.51 47.58 -7.02
N THR A 462 -1.81 47.42 -6.78
CA THR A 462 -2.50 47.86 -5.55
C THR A 462 -3.08 46.67 -4.78
N LEU A 463 -3.34 46.87 -3.49
CA LEU A 463 -3.79 45.81 -2.55
C LEU A 463 -5.33 45.64 -2.49
N ASP A 464 -6.08 46.23 -3.41
CA ASP A 464 -7.54 46.16 -3.49
C ASP A 464 -8.00 45.33 -4.70
N ARG A 465 -7.38 45.57 -5.86
CA ARG A 465 -7.75 44.97 -7.14
C ARG A 465 -6.52 44.83 -8.02
N TYR A 466 -6.44 43.73 -8.77
CA TYR A 466 -5.40 43.53 -9.78
C TYR A 466 -5.99 42.90 -11.05
N GLU A 467 -5.40 43.25 -12.19
CA GLU A 467 -5.78 42.68 -13.49
C GLU A 467 -4.55 42.38 -14.34
N ASN A 468 -4.50 41.17 -14.90
CA ASN A 468 -3.62 40.82 -16.01
C ASN A 468 -4.46 40.71 -17.30
N ASP A 469 -3.92 40.09 -18.34
CA ASP A 469 -4.62 39.98 -19.62
C ASP A 469 -5.83 39.02 -19.55
N TYR A 470 -5.82 38.07 -18.61
CA TYR A 470 -6.82 36.99 -18.52
C TYR A 470 -7.83 37.14 -17.39
N TYR A 471 -7.39 37.61 -16.22
CA TYR A 471 -8.16 37.65 -14.98
C TYR A 471 -8.18 39.04 -14.37
N THR A 472 -9.30 39.35 -13.72
CA THR A 472 -9.39 40.41 -12.71
C THR A 472 -9.70 39.77 -11.37
N ILE A 473 -8.95 40.17 -10.34
CA ILE A 473 -9.17 39.71 -8.96
C ILE A 473 -9.43 40.89 -8.02
N GLU A 474 -10.28 40.66 -7.02
CA GLU A 474 -10.47 41.58 -5.88
C GLU A 474 -10.08 40.87 -4.58
N LEU A 475 -9.24 41.53 -3.78
CA LEU A 475 -8.81 41.02 -2.48
C LEU A 475 -9.85 41.39 -1.40
N ALA A 476 -10.04 40.53 -0.41
CA ALA A 476 -10.83 40.82 0.78
C ALA A 476 -10.17 40.25 2.05
N ASN A 477 -10.67 40.65 3.21
CA ASN A 477 -10.23 40.06 4.48
C ASN A 477 -10.53 38.55 4.47
N GLY A 478 -9.48 37.72 4.45
CA GLY A 478 -9.57 36.27 4.56
C GLY A 478 -9.60 35.45 3.26
N GLY A 479 -9.51 36.09 2.08
CA GLY A 479 -9.47 35.40 0.77
C GLY A 479 -9.78 36.35 -0.39
N LEU A 480 -10.03 35.82 -1.59
CA LEU A 480 -10.45 36.65 -2.74
C LEU A 480 -11.97 36.83 -2.75
N LYS A 481 -12.39 38.07 -3.03
CA LYS A 481 -13.80 38.44 -3.18
C LYS A 481 -14.34 38.18 -4.58
N SER A 482 -13.50 38.27 -5.60
CA SER A 482 -13.92 37.96 -6.97
C SER A 482 -12.74 37.48 -7.80
N VAL A 483 -13.05 36.60 -8.75
CA VAL A 483 -12.18 36.24 -9.87
C VAL A 483 -13.07 36.30 -11.12
N TYR A 484 -12.77 37.23 -12.00
CA TYR A 484 -13.48 37.44 -13.26
C TYR A 484 -12.58 37.01 -14.42
N ASP A 485 -13.04 36.06 -15.23
CA ASP A 485 -12.36 35.64 -16.45
C ASP A 485 -12.76 36.60 -17.59
N LYS A 486 -11.77 37.32 -18.12
CA LYS A 486 -11.94 38.36 -19.14
C LYS A 486 -12.21 37.78 -20.53
N GLU A 487 -11.73 36.57 -20.80
CA GLU A 487 -11.93 35.90 -22.09
C GLU A 487 -13.34 35.32 -22.18
N THR A 488 -13.78 34.67 -21.10
CA THR A 488 -15.13 34.11 -21.04
C THR A 488 -16.16 35.13 -20.53
N GLU A 489 -15.75 36.34 -20.20
CA GLU A 489 -16.58 37.43 -19.67
C GLU A 489 -17.47 37.03 -18.47
N THR A 490 -17.00 36.12 -17.62
CA THR A 490 -17.81 35.47 -16.59
C THR A 490 -17.16 35.53 -15.21
N PRO A 491 -17.91 35.87 -14.13
CA PRO A 491 -17.44 35.67 -12.77
C PRO A 491 -17.47 34.18 -12.42
N LEU A 492 -16.33 33.62 -12.01
CA LEU A 492 -16.18 32.17 -11.83
C LEU A 492 -16.76 31.64 -10.51
N PHE A 493 -16.85 32.50 -9.50
CA PHE A 493 -17.25 32.14 -8.15
C PHE A 493 -18.35 33.07 -7.63
N ASP A 494 -19.25 32.52 -6.83
CA ASP A 494 -20.27 33.29 -6.09
C ASP A 494 -19.81 33.35 -4.63
N THR A 495 -19.39 34.53 -4.19
CA THR A 495 -18.77 34.72 -2.89
C THR A 495 -19.70 35.28 -1.81
N GLU A 496 -21.03 35.14 -1.98
CA GLU A 496 -22.00 35.63 -0.98
C GLU A 496 -21.76 34.99 0.41
N LYS A 497 -21.59 33.67 0.44
CA LYS A 497 -21.36 32.90 1.68
C LYS A 497 -19.88 32.80 2.05
N PHE A 498 -19.04 32.37 1.11
CA PHE A 498 -17.60 32.11 1.29
C PHE A 498 -16.75 32.95 0.33
N LEU A 499 -15.54 33.31 0.72
CA LEU A 499 -14.52 33.86 -0.19
C LEU A 499 -13.82 32.71 -0.94
N ILE A 500 -13.07 33.06 -1.98
CA ILE A 500 -12.27 32.11 -2.77
C ILE A 500 -10.93 31.93 -2.05
N GLY A 501 -10.55 30.67 -1.78
CA GLY A 501 -9.38 30.37 -0.96
C GLY A 501 -9.58 30.65 0.53
N GLU A 502 -10.83 30.81 0.98
CA GLU A 502 -11.15 30.99 2.40
C GLU A 502 -10.84 29.70 3.17
N LEU A 503 -10.13 29.80 4.29
CA LEU A 503 -9.89 28.66 5.18
C LEU A 503 -11.05 28.52 6.17
N LEU A 504 -11.58 27.30 6.26
CA LEU A 504 -12.69 26.90 7.12
C LEU A 504 -12.21 25.88 8.15
N ILE A 505 -12.60 26.06 9.42
CA ILE A 505 -12.20 25.20 10.53
C ILE A 505 -13.44 24.56 11.13
N PHE A 506 -13.46 23.24 11.16
CA PHE A 506 -14.58 22.43 11.65
C PHE A 506 -14.19 21.60 12.86
N ASN A 507 -15.18 21.27 13.70
CA ASN A 507 -15.05 20.16 14.63
C ASN A 507 -15.27 18.84 13.88
N TYR A 508 -14.50 17.82 14.21
CA TYR A 508 -14.54 16.51 13.57
C TYR A 508 -14.34 15.42 14.63
N GLU A 509 -15.41 14.68 14.89
CA GLU A 509 -15.45 13.55 15.83
C GLU A 509 -15.30 12.19 15.10
N GLY A 510 -15.19 12.21 13.77
CA GLY A 510 -15.26 11.02 12.94
C GLY A 510 -14.03 10.12 13.05
N HIS A 511 -14.23 8.87 12.64
CA HIS A 511 -13.17 7.86 12.52
C HIS A 511 -12.63 7.82 11.09
N GLY A 512 -11.36 7.39 10.94
CA GLY A 512 -10.65 7.24 9.66
C GLY A 512 -11.22 6.11 8.80
N ALA A 513 -11.10 4.87 9.26
CA ALA A 513 -11.75 3.68 8.70
C ALA A 513 -12.54 2.91 9.77
N GLY A 514 -13.52 2.15 9.29
CA GLY A 514 -14.41 1.35 10.11
C GLY A 514 -15.56 0.79 9.28
N GLU A 515 -16.31 -0.13 9.88
CA GLU A 515 -17.55 -0.67 9.33
C GLU A 515 -18.65 0.40 9.34
N HIS A 516 -18.51 1.39 8.48
CA HIS A 516 -19.48 2.47 8.30
C HIS A 516 -20.04 2.44 6.87
N ILE A 517 -21.34 2.75 6.77
CA ILE A 517 -22.05 2.84 5.48
C ILE A 517 -21.74 4.16 4.77
N ASN A 518 -21.33 5.20 5.50
CA ASN A 518 -21.05 6.54 4.98
C ASN A 518 -19.75 7.10 5.54
N ILE A 519 -19.12 8.01 4.79
CA ILE A 519 -18.01 8.83 5.27
C ILE A 519 -18.53 9.82 6.32
N TRP A 520 -17.87 9.87 7.48
CA TRP A 520 -18.19 10.81 8.56
C TRP A 520 -18.05 12.26 8.07
N GLN A 521 -19.10 13.05 8.23
CA GLN A 521 -19.05 14.48 7.91
C GLN A 521 -18.56 15.26 9.13
N PRO A 522 -17.82 16.37 8.94
CA PRO A 522 -17.53 17.29 10.04
C PRO A 522 -18.82 17.85 10.65
N ASP A 523 -18.72 18.37 11.87
CA ASP A 523 -19.78 19.19 12.44
C ASP A 523 -20.06 20.35 11.48
N PRO A 524 -21.31 20.55 11.03
CA PRO A 524 -21.63 21.58 10.07
C PRO A 524 -21.47 23.01 10.64
N GLU A 525 -21.32 23.17 11.96
CA GLU A 525 -20.97 24.45 12.56
C GLU A 525 -19.47 24.75 12.39
N VAL A 526 -19.18 25.85 11.67
CA VAL A 526 -17.81 26.31 11.47
C VAL A 526 -17.31 26.95 12.76
N ILE A 527 -16.24 26.41 13.33
CA ILE A 527 -15.59 26.93 14.54
C ILE A 527 -15.05 28.34 14.27
N ASN A 528 -14.32 28.48 13.16
CA ASN A 528 -13.73 29.74 12.74
C ASN A 528 -13.40 29.70 11.24
N ARG A 529 -13.22 30.88 10.64
CA ARG A 529 -12.85 31.03 9.23
C ARG A 529 -12.12 32.34 8.98
N THR A 530 -11.23 32.36 7.99
CA THR A 530 -10.36 33.51 7.74
C THR A 530 -11.11 34.80 7.40
N LYS A 531 -12.34 34.72 6.87
CA LYS A 531 -13.18 35.91 6.62
C LYS A 531 -13.54 36.68 7.88
N ASP A 532 -13.65 35.98 9.02
CA ASP A 532 -14.06 36.55 10.31
C ASP A 532 -12.85 36.91 11.21
N ILE A 533 -11.63 36.59 10.77
CA ILE A 533 -10.36 36.89 11.46
C ILE A 533 -9.63 37.99 10.68
N HIS A 534 -9.01 38.94 11.37
CA HIS A 534 -8.20 39.96 10.68
C HIS A 534 -7.03 39.30 9.94
N SER A 535 -6.96 39.54 8.63
CA SER A 535 -5.91 39.07 7.74
C SER A 535 -5.19 40.25 7.10
N VAL A 536 -3.87 40.12 6.92
CA VAL A 536 -3.02 41.17 6.36
C VAL A 536 -2.57 40.75 4.96
N TRP A 537 -2.83 41.61 3.97
CA TRP A 537 -2.33 41.44 2.61
C TRP A 537 -1.06 42.26 2.39
N SER A 538 -0.13 41.70 1.62
CA SER A 538 1.08 42.38 1.15
C SER A 538 1.42 41.95 -0.28
N ILE A 539 2.19 42.77 -0.99
CA ILE A 539 2.75 42.41 -2.30
C ILE A 539 4.12 41.80 -2.03
N LYS A 540 4.24 40.48 -2.20
CA LYS A 540 5.47 39.71 -1.97
C LYS A 540 6.42 39.80 -3.16
N GLU A 541 5.85 39.79 -4.36
CA GLU A 541 6.58 39.94 -5.62
C GLU A 541 5.72 40.72 -6.61
N ALA A 542 6.33 41.66 -7.30
CA ALA A 542 5.77 42.28 -8.49
C ALA A 542 6.90 42.40 -9.51
N SER A 543 6.78 41.67 -10.61
CA SER A 543 7.77 41.64 -11.69
C SER A 543 7.06 41.66 -13.05
N ASP A 544 7.84 41.75 -14.12
CA ASP A 544 7.29 41.63 -15.48
C ASP A 544 6.93 40.19 -15.88
N VAL A 545 7.10 39.24 -14.95
CA VAL A 545 6.80 37.81 -15.13
C VAL A 545 5.52 37.44 -14.39
N ARG A 546 5.38 37.86 -13.12
CA ARG A 546 4.23 37.55 -12.28
C ARG A 546 4.05 38.56 -11.14
N VAL A 547 2.88 38.52 -10.52
CA VAL A 547 2.57 39.22 -9.27
C VAL A 547 2.15 38.21 -8.23
N VAL A 548 2.67 38.34 -7.01
CA VAL A 548 2.37 37.48 -5.86
C VAL A 548 1.82 38.32 -4.71
N PHE A 549 0.56 38.05 -4.36
CA PHE A 549 -0.09 38.63 -3.18
C PHE A 549 -0.02 37.65 -2.03
N GLU A 550 0.57 38.03 -0.91
CA GLU A 550 0.64 37.19 0.29
C GLU A 550 -0.40 37.68 1.31
N MET A 551 -1.28 36.79 1.73
CA MET A 551 -2.17 37.00 2.86
C MET A 551 -1.67 36.21 4.06
N THR A 552 -1.54 36.86 5.21
CA THR A 552 -1.24 36.21 6.49
C THR A 552 -2.40 36.36 7.47
N THR A 553 -2.78 35.26 8.11
CA THR A 553 -3.80 35.21 9.17
C THR A 553 -3.28 34.43 10.37
N ASP A 554 -3.25 35.07 11.55
CA ASP A 554 -2.90 34.41 12.79
C ASP A 554 -4.10 33.60 13.32
N LEU A 555 -3.94 32.29 13.40
CA LEU A 555 -4.92 31.36 13.97
C LEU A 555 -4.52 31.02 15.42
N SER A 556 -5.47 30.50 16.19
CA SER A 556 -5.20 30.08 17.59
C SER A 556 -4.18 28.94 17.71
N PHE A 557 -3.87 28.25 16.60
CA PHE A 557 -3.01 27.07 16.57
C PHE A 557 -1.87 27.17 15.54
N GLY A 558 -1.61 28.34 14.95
CA GLY A 558 -0.57 28.51 13.93
C GLY A 558 -0.83 29.73 13.07
N THR A 559 -0.06 29.89 11.99
CA THR A 559 -0.22 31.00 11.04
C THR A 559 -0.60 30.43 9.68
N PHE A 560 -1.72 30.91 9.13
CA PHE A 560 -2.14 30.61 7.77
C PHE A 560 -1.57 31.65 6.82
N ILE A 561 -0.90 31.18 5.77
CA ILE A 561 -0.35 32.01 4.70
C ILE A 561 -0.96 31.52 3.39
N LEU A 562 -1.49 32.45 2.61
CA LEU A 562 -2.01 32.21 1.27
C LEU A 562 -1.30 33.16 0.30
N ASP A 563 -0.46 32.60 -0.57
CA ASP A 563 0.04 33.34 -1.73
C ASP A 563 -0.92 33.14 -2.92
N VAL A 564 -1.33 34.23 -3.55
CA VAL A 564 -2.10 34.24 -4.80
C VAL A 564 -1.19 34.76 -5.91
N VAL A 565 -0.88 33.90 -6.86
CA VAL A 565 0.07 34.16 -7.94
C VAL A 565 -0.67 34.36 -9.27
N LEU A 566 -0.43 35.49 -9.92
CA LEU A 566 -0.90 35.75 -11.28
C LEU A 566 0.28 35.93 -12.22
N TYR A 567 0.29 35.17 -13.30
CA TYR A 567 1.32 35.24 -14.33
C TYR A 567 0.91 36.24 -15.41
N LYS A 568 1.91 36.87 -16.05
CA LYS A 568 1.64 37.83 -17.13
C LYS A 568 1.14 37.12 -18.39
N ASP A 569 1.86 36.11 -18.85
CA ASP A 569 1.63 35.47 -20.15
C ASP A 569 0.92 34.10 -20.05
N GLU A 570 0.44 33.71 -18.87
CA GLU A 570 -0.24 32.43 -18.64
C GLU A 570 -1.62 32.65 -17.99
N LYS A 571 -2.66 32.03 -18.58
CA LYS A 571 -4.02 32.00 -18.03
C LYS A 571 -4.11 31.01 -16.87
N LYS A 572 -3.54 31.39 -15.73
CA LYS A 572 -3.47 30.58 -14.51
C LYS A 572 -3.45 31.48 -13.27
N ILE A 573 -4.09 31.02 -12.19
CA ILE A 573 -3.91 31.59 -10.85
C ILE A 573 -3.44 30.47 -9.93
N ASP A 574 -2.27 30.60 -9.31
CA ASP A 574 -1.84 29.65 -8.28
C ASP A 574 -2.24 30.15 -6.88
N PHE A 575 -2.60 29.21 -6.03
CA PHE A 575 -2.87 29.41 -4.61
C PHE A 575 -1.88 28.53 -3.83
N ASP A 576 -0.79 29.13 -3.33
CA ASP A 576 0.15 28.44 -2.44
C ASP A 576 -0.28 28.64 -1.00
N VAL A 577 -0.57 27.54 -0.32
CA VAL A 577 -1.16 27.53 1.02
C VAL A 577 -0.17 26.96 1.99
N GLN A 578 0.16 27.72 3.03
CA GLN A 578 1.03 27.27 4.11
C GLN A 578 0.33 27.39 5.46
N LEU A 579 0.49 26.36 6.30
CA LEU A 579 0.16 26.42 7.71
C LEU A 579 1.46 26.29 8.49
N LYS A 580 1.93 27.41 9.04
CA LYS A 580 3.18 27.47 9.80
C LYS A 580 2.94 27.20 11.26
N ASN A 581 3.80 26.38 11.86
CA ASN A 581 3.72 25.98 13.26
C ASN A 581 2.35 25.40 13.64
N ASN A 582 1.76 24.54 12.79
CA ASN A 582 0.44 23.98 13.05
C ASN A 582 0.41 23.12 14.32
N GLN A 583 -0.43 23.52 15.28
CA GLN A 583 -0.70 22.84 16.54
C GLN A 583 -2.19 22.52 16.70
N ALA A 584 -2.92 22.37 15.60
CA ALA A 584 -4.36 22.14 15.60
C ALA A 584 -4.80 21.03 16.59
N PRO A 585 -5.87 21.24 17.38
CA PRO A 585 -6.44 20.23 18.27
C PRO A 585 -6.84 18.92 17.57
N GLU A 586 -6.97 17.83 18.35
CA GLU A 586 -7.25 16.46 17.85
C GLU A 586 -8.52 16.31 17.01
N LYS A 587 -9.47 17.23 17.13
CA LYS A 587 -10.79 17.15 16.49
C LYS A 587 -10.99 18.22 15.43
N TYR A 588 -9.90 18.76 14.89
CA TYR A 588 -9.98 19.80 13.88
C TYR A 588 -9.87 19.19 12.49
N GLN A 589 -10.78 19.60 11.63
CA GLN A 589 -10.67 19.42 10.19
C GLN A 589 -10.61 20.79 9.53
N VAL A 590 -9.64 20.97 8.62
CA VAL A 590 -9.40 22.25 7.96
C VAL A 590 -9.57 22.07 6.45
N ARG A 591 -10.37 22.96 5.86
CA ARG A 591 -10.69 22.96 4.43
C ARG A 591 -10.46 24.34 3.82
N LEU A 592 -10.33 24.41 2.51
CA LEU A 592 -10.52 25.67 1.76
C LEU A 592 -11.92 25.71 1.12
N ALA A 593 -12.34 26.89 0.66
CA ALA A 593 -13.58 27.05 -0.09
C ALA A 593 -13.34 27.68 -1.47
N PHE A 594 -13.90 27.03 -2.50
CA PHE A 594 -14.01 27.55 -3.86
C PHE A 594 -15.48 27.50 -4.29
N PRO A 595 -16.27 28.55 -3.99
CA PRO A 595 -17.72 28.53 -4.16
C PRO A 595 -18.12 28.83 -5.61
N ILE A 596 -18.38 27.78 -6.40
CA ILE A 596 -18.60 27.89 -7.85
C ILE A 596 -19.86 28.73 -8.15
N ASN A 597 -19.74 29.63 -9.14
CA ASN A 597 -20.88 30.38 -9.67
C ASN A 597 -21.70 29.51 -10.64
N GLY A 598 -22.43 28.55 -10.09
CA GLY A 598 -23.20 27.58 -10.85
C GLY A 598 -24.71 27.68 -10.63
N THR A 599 -25.41 26.65 -11.12
CA THR A 599 -26.83 26.42 -10.82
C THR A 599 -26.99 25.35 -9.74
N ASP A 600 -28.22 25.14 -9.28
CA ASP A 600 -28.56 24.08 -8.32
C ASP A 600 -28.06 22.71 -8.82
N PHE A 601 -26.97 22.23 -8.21
CA PHE A 601 -26.27 21.01 -8.58
C PHE A 601 -27.18 19.79 -8.42
N PHE A 602 -28.04 19.79 -7.41
CA PHE A 602 -28.86 18.65 -7.04
C PHE A 602 -30.13 18.46 -7.90
N ARG A 603 -30.39 19.37 -8.84
CA ARG A 603 -31.50 19.17 -9.81
C ARG A 603 -31.12 18.14 -10.86
N ARG A 604 -32.13 17.36 -11.28
CA ARG A 604 -31.98 16.33 -12.34
C ARG A 604 -31.47 16.91 -13.67
N ASN A 605 -31.89 18.13 -14.01
CA ASN A 605 -31.45 18.86 -15.20
C ASN A 605 -30.55 20.04 -14.81
N SER A 606 -29.66 19.82 -13.83
CA SER A 606 -28.70 20.85 -13.43
C SER A 606 -27.88 21.28 -14.65
N LYS A 607 -27.59 22.57 -14.73
CA LYS A 607 -26.67 23.15 -15.70
C LYS A 607 -25.24 23.16 -15.17
N THR A 608 -24.97 22.43 -14.09
CA THR A 608 -23.67 22.36 -13.45
C THR A 608 -23.29 20.91 -13.22
N ASP A 609 -22.16 20.51 -13.78
CA ASP A 609 -21.53 19.21 -13.55
C ASP A 609 -20.23 19.38 -12.74
N VAL A 610 -19.87 18.35 -11.98
CA VAL A 610 -18.59 18.24 -11.26
C VAL A 610 -17.89 16.99 -11.80
N LEU A 611 -16.63 17.13 -12.16
CA LEU A 611 -15.79 16.06 -12.69
C LEU A 611 -14.45 16.04 -11.98
N TYR A 612 -13.85 14.87 -11.78
CA TYR A 612 -12.48 14.77 -11.27
C TYR A 612 -11.76 13.59 -11.91
N GLU A 613 -10.43 13.66 -11.89
CA GLU A 613 -9.57 12.61 -12.43
C GLU A 613 -9.41 11.46 -11.43
N VAL A 614 -9.47 10.25 -11.99
CA VAL A 614 -9.21 8.97 -11.33
C VAL A 614 -8.22 8.17 -12.17
N PRO A 615 -7.64 7.07 -11.67
CA PRO A 615 -6.71 6.30 -12.48
C PRO A 615 -7.29 5.88 -13.84
N PHE A 616 -6.54 6.17 -14.90
CA PHE A 616 -6.88 5.94 -16.32
C PHE A 616 -8.22 6.54 -16.79
N GLY A 617 -8.76 7.56 -16.12
CA GLY A 617 -10.02 8.15 -16.54
C GLY A 617 -10.48 9.35 -15.73
N GLN A 618 -11.74 9.71 -15.90
CA GLN A 618 -12.40 10.78 -15.16
C GLN A 618 -13.80 10.34 -14.77
N VAL A 619 -14.29 10.88 -13.66
CA VAL A 619 -15.61 10.57 -13.11
C VAL A 619 -16.46 11.82 -13.13
N HIS A 620 -17.62 11.75 -13.78
CA HIS A 620 -18.69 12.72 -13.64
C HIS A 620 -19.55 12.35 -12.44
N VAL A 621 -19.49 13.15 -11.38
CA VAL A 621 -20.26 12.94 -10.15
C VAL A 621 -21.76 12.81 -10.49
N ARG A 622 -22.41 11.76 -9.95
CA ARG A 622 -23.79 11.28 -10.21
C ARG A 622 -24.02 10.54 -11.52
N LYS A 623 -23.19 10.72 -12.55
CA LYS A 623 -23.37 10.05 -13.85
C LYS A 623 -22.58 8.75 -13.91
N ASP A 624 -21.35 8.78 -13.42
CA ASP A 624 -20.42 7.64 -13.45
C ASP A 624 -20.28 6.99 -12.07
N ASP A 625 -21.17 7.32 -11.13
CA ASP A 625 -21.25 6.65 -9.83
C ASP A 625 -21.93 5.28 -9.96
N VAL A 626 -21.46 4.30 -9.17
CA VAL A 626 -22.13 3.00 -9.06
C VAL A 626 -23.45 3.09 -8.26
N LEU A 627 -23.57 4.07 -7.34
CA LEU A 627 -24.70 4.22 -6.40
C LEU A 627 -26.09 4.43 -7.03
N PRO A 628 -26.28 5.22 -8.10
CA PRO A 628 -27.57 5.37 -8.79
C PRO A 628 -28.10 4.07 -9.40
N GLN A 629 -27.23 3.10 -9.68
CA GLN A 629 -27.61 1.76 -10.15
C GLN A 629 -28.07 0.90 -8.96
N PHE A 630 -27.46 1.07 -7.79
CA PHE A 630 -27.89 0.40 -6.56
C PHE A 630 -29.16 0.98 -5.94
N SER A 631 -29.47 2.28 -6.11
CA SER A 631 -30.64 2.92 -5.49
C SER A 631 -31.96 2.76 -6.26
N GLN A 632 -31.92 2.31 -7.52
CA GLN A 632 -33.12 2.21 -8.37
C GLN A 632 -34.10 1.10 -7.98
N TYR A 633 -33.70 0.14 -7.14
CA TYR A 633 -34.55 -0.99 -6.77
C TYR A 633 -35.61 -0.67 -5.68
N ASN A 634 -35.46 0.44 -4.93
CA ASN A 634 -36.38 0.79 -3.83
C ASN A 634 -37.70 1.46 -4.26
N ARG A 635 -37.90 1.73 -5.56
CA ARG A 635 -39.17 2.31 -6.04
C ARG A 635 -40.34 1.31 -6.09
N ASN A 636 -40.06 0.01 -6.06
CA ASN A 636 -41.08 -1.03 -6.28
C ASN A 636 -41.60 -1.70 -4.99
N LEU A 637 -41.04 -1.40 -3.81
CA LEU A 637 -41.37 -2.12 -2.58
C LEU A 637 -42.27 -1.37 -1.58
N GLY A 638 -42.66 -0.12 -1.83
CA GLY A 638 -43.72 0.53 -1.04
C GLY A 638 -43.49 0.60 0.49
N LEU A 639 -42.26 0.38 0.97
CA LEU A 639 -41.92 0.43 2.39
C LEU A 639 -41.66 1.89 2.78
N GLY A 640 -42.71 2.51 3.31
CA GLY A 640 -42.66 3.83 3.92
C GLY A 640 -41.87 3.83 5.23
N LEU A 641 -40.55 3.98 5.15
CA LEU A 641 -39.79 4.60 6.23
C LEU A 641 -39.94 6.12 6.11
N GLN A 642 -40.94 6.63 6.83
CA GLN A 642 -41.09 8.05 7.11
C GLN A 642 -39.93 8.53 7.99
N THR A 643 -38.85 9.01 7.37
CA THR A 643 -38.08 10.12 7.93
C THR A 643 -38.08 11.24 6.88
N ASN A 644 -38.32 12.46 7.35
CA ASN A 644 -38.61 13.64 6.54
C ASN A 644 -37.35 14.21 5.82
N THR A 645 -36.51 13.36 5.22
CA THR A 645 -35.32 13.76 4.46
C THR A 645 -35.17 12.91 3.19
N ASN A 646 -36.00 13.21 2.19
CA ASN A 646 -35.90 12.70 0.81
C ASN A 646 -34.64 13.19 0.04
N HIS A 647 -33.46 13.30 0.68
CA HIS A 647 -32.24 13.86 0.07
C HIS A 647 -30.94 13.07 0.31
N ILE A 648 -30.94 11.96 1.05
CA ILE A 648 -29.68 11.45 1.62
C ILE A 648 -28.93 10.39 0.77
N TYR A 649 -29.56 9.72 -0.21
CA TYR A 649 -28.97 8.46 -0.73
C TYR A 649 -28.40 8.44 -2.16
N ASN A 650 -28.19 9.57 -2.85
CA ASN A 650 -27.53 9.55 -4.17
C ASN A 650 -26.38 10.56 -4.37
N ASN A 651 -25.90 11.22 -3.30
CA ASN A 651 -24.73 12.11 -3.32
C ASN A 651 -23.83 11.94 -2.06
N ALA A 652 -23.81 10.73 -1.47
CA ALA A 652 -23.40 10.52 -0.06
C ALA A 652 -21.90 10.27 0.18
N ILE A 653 -21.15 9.72 -0.79
CA ILE A 653 -19.72 9.44 -0.62
C ILE A 653 -18.93 10.70 -1.01
N ARG A 654 -18.67 11.54 0.00
CA ARG A 654 -17.84 12.75 -0.03
C ARG A 654 -17.08 12.90 1.30
N PRO A 655 -15.87 13.49 1.31
CA PRO A 655 -15.09 13.92 0.14
C PRO A 655 -14.59 12.73 -0.69
N ARG A 656 -13.97 13.00 -1.84
CA ARG A 656 -13.42 11.99 -2.74
C ARG A 656 -11.95 12.23 -3.01
N GLU A 657 -11.22 11.16 -3.27
CA GLU A 657 -9.83 11.22 -3.73
C GLU A 657 -9.78 11.75 -5.16
N VAL A 658 -8.77 12.56 -5.45
CA VAL A 658 -8.60 13.21 -6.75
C VAL A 658 -7.14 13.07 -7.17
N GLN A 659 -6.90 12.66 -8.43
CA GLN A 659 -5.56 12.36 -8.91
C GLN A 659 -4.72 13.63 -9.17
N ASN A 660 -5.11 14.46 -10.15
CA ASN A 660 -4.46 15.75 -10.40
C ASN A 660 -5.44 16.93 -10.38
N TYR A 661 -6.73 16.74 -10.70
CA TYR A 661 -7.65 17.87 -10.77
C TYR A 661 -9.10 17.52 -10.47
N ILE A 662 -9.83 18.53 -9.98
CA ILE A 662 -11.28 18.59 -9.94
C ILE A 662 -11.75 19.76 -10.81
N SER A 663 -12.89 19.63 -11.46
CA SER A 663 -13.44 20.63 -12.35
C SER A 663 -14.94 20.75 -12.23
N THR A 664 -15.45 21.90 -12.66
CA THR A 664 -16.88 22.11 -12.90
C THR A 664 -17.11 22.53 -14.34
N LEU A 665 -18.26 22.13 -14.87
CA LEU A 665 -18.78 22.59 -16.15
C LEU A 665 -20.11 23.29 -15.91
N VAL A 666 -20.17 24.60 -16.14
CA VAL A 666 -21.36 25.43 -15.95
C VAL A 666 -21.90 25.89 -17.30
N ASP A 667 -23.15 25.52 -17.60
CA ASP A 667 -23.88 25.95 -18.79
C ASP A 667 -24.60 27.27 -18.51
N HIS A 668 -24.15 28.34 -19.17
CA HIS A 668 -24.75 29.68 -19.10
C HIS A 668 -25.80 29.91 -20.20
N GLY A 669 -26.03 28.90 -21.06
CA GLY A 669 -26.99 28.91 -22.16
C GLY A 669 -26.34 29.17 -23.53
N ASP A 670 -25.64 30.30 -23.65
CA ASP A 670 -24.88 30.68 -24.84
C ASP A 670 -23.50 30.01 -24.90
N LYS A 671 -22.88 29.81 -23.74
CA LYS A 671 -21.57 29.15 -23.58
C LYS A 671 -21.56 28.21 -22.38
N LYS A 672 -20.61 27.27 -22.39
CA LYS A 672 -20.31 26.40 -21.25
C LYS A 672 -18.93 26.76 -20.73
N ILE A 673 -18.85 27.12 -19.45
CA ILE A 673 -17.59 27.50 -18.82
C ILE A 673 -17.07 26.32 -18.02
N LYS A 674 -15.82 25.97 -18.25
CA LYS A 674 -15.10 24.97 -17.48
C LYS A 674 -14.18 25.70 -16.51
N THR A 675 -14.26 25.34 -15.23
CA THR A 675 -13.35 25.82 -14.19
C THR A 675 -12.66 24.62 -13.59
N ILE A 676 -11.33 24.55 -13.71
CA ILE A 676 -10.51 23.43 -13.21
C ILE A 676 -9.64 23.93 -12.08
N ILE A 677 -9.58 23.17 -10.99
CA ILE A 677 -8.60 23.36 -9.93
C ILE A 677 -7.71 22.11 -9.91
N SER A 678 -6.46 22.31 -10.28
CA SER A 678 -5.41 21.31 -10.10
C SER A 678 -4.98 21.30 -8.65
N SER A 679 -4.75 20.11 -8.11
CA SER A 679 -4.28 19.91 -6.74
C SER A 679 -3.51 18.63 -6.63
N TYR A 680 -2.61 18.59 -5.66
CA TYR A 680 -1.77 17.44 -5.44
C TYR A 680 -2.10 16.75 -4.12
N ASN A 681 -2.46 15.46 -4.18
CA ASN A 681 -2.56 14.56 -3.03
C ASN A 681 -3.50 15.07 -1.91
N VAL A 682 -4.69 15.59 -2.24
CA VAL A 682 -5.71 16.01 -1.27
C VAL A 682 -7.11 15.55 -1.69
N PRO A 683 -7.97 15.12 -0.75
CA PRO A 683 -9.34 14.78 -1.07
C PRO A 683 -10.23 16.03 -1.14
N TRP A 684 -11.24 15.97 -2.00
CA TRP A 684 -12.12 17.09 -2.31
C TRP A 684 -13.57 16.78 -1.95
N ASP A 685 -14.18 17.68 -1.20
CA ASP A 685 -15.63 17.78 -1.14
C ASP A 685 -16.11 18.67 -2.30
N TYR A 686 -17.30 18.37 -2.81
CA TYR A 686 -17.95 19.14 -3.87
C TYR A 686 -19.29 19.74 -3.40
N GLN A 687 -19.62 19.59 -2.12
CA GLN A 687 -20.80 20.18 -1.49
C GLN A 687 -20.40 21.03 -0.29
N ASP A 688 -21.20 22.05 -0.02
CA ASP A 688 -21.07 22.87 1.18
C ASP A 688 -21.26 22.01 2.45
N ALA A 689 -20.19 21.83 3.23
CA ALA A 689 -20.21 21.06 4.47
C ALA A 689 -20.83 21.79 5.68
N THR A 690 -21.22 23.06 5.53
CA THR A 690 -21.69 23.89 6.65
C THR A 690 -23.21 23.81 6.90
N THR A 691 -23.67 24.41 8.00
CA THR A 691 -25.10 24.63 8.24
C THR A 691 -25.73 25.44 7.10
N LEU A 692 -26.96 25.08 6.72
CA LEU A 692 -27.67 25.65 5.56
C LEU A 692 -26.83 25.56 4.27
N PRO A 693 -26.59 24.34 3.76
CA PRO A 693 -25.69 24.13 2.65
C PRO A 693 -26.19 24.81 1.38
N ARG A 694 -25.26 25.43 0.64
CA ARG A 694 -25.53 25.91 -0.71
C ARG A 694 -25.95 24.76 -1.62
N ARG A 695 -26.83 25.08 -2.56
CA ARG A 695 -27.27 24.13 -3.60
C ARG A 695 -26.37 24.14 -4.83
N THR A 696 -25.53 25.15 -4.98
CA THR A 696 -24.43 25.21 -5.96
C THR A 696 -23.20 24.47 -5.42
N PRO A 697 -22.33 23.91 -6.26
CA PRO A 697 -21.12 23.24 -5.80
C PRO A 697 -20.20 24.19 -5.03
N VAL A 698 -19.63 23.70 -3.94
CA VAL A 698 -18.51 24.35 -3.26
C VAL A 698 -17.38 23.32 -3.28
N LEU A 699 -16.33 23.58 -4.05
CA LEU A 699 -15.19 22.69 -4.08
C LEU A 699 -14.35 22.99 -2.83
N GLN A 700 -14.15 21.98 -1.99
CA GLN A 700 -13.46 22.12 -0.70
C GLN A 700 -12.37 21.05 -0.58
N PRO A 701 -11.09 21.39 -0.82
CA PRO A 701 -10.00 20.49 -0.52
C PRO A 701 -9.91 20.37 1.00
N VAL A 702 -9.80 19.13 1.49
CA VAL A 702 -9.52 18.86 2.90
C VAL A 702 -8.00 18.89 3.07
N LEU A 703 -7.48 19.95 3.67
CA LEU A 703 -6.04 20.12 3.89
C LEU A 703 -5.55 19.07 4.88
N PHE A 704 -6.24 18.97 6.03
CA PHE A 704 -6.02 17.87 6.96
C PHE A 704 -7.30 17.59 7.78
N SER A 705 -7.37 16.37 8.30
CA SER A 705 -8.42 15.90 9.20
C SER A 705 -7.77 15.16 10.37
N ASN A 706 -7.68 15.84 11.51
CA ASN A 706 -7.26 15.17 12.74
C ASN A 706 -8.39 14.24 13.16
N SER A 707 -8.13 12.94 13.09
CA SER A 707 -9.14 11.89 13.21
C SER A 707 -8.61 10.72 14.02
N LYS A 708 -9.53 9.90 14.52
CA LYS A 708 -9.15 8.66 15.19
C LYS A 708 -8.96 7.57 14.13
N PRO A 709 -7.81 6.89 14.07
CA PRO A 709 -7.59 5.80 13.12
C PRO A 709 -8.55 4.62 13.37
N CYS A 710 -8.65 3.70 12.41
CA CYS A 710 -9.55 2.55 12.49
C CYS A 710 -9.37 1.69 13.74
N HIS A 711 -8.13 1.53 14.21
CA HIS A 711 -7.86 0.67 15.35
C HIS A 711 -8.24 1.38 16.67
N TRP A 712 -9.16 0.78 17.45
CA TRP A 712 -9.82 1.44 18.59
C TRP A 712 -8.88 1.88 19.73
N LEU A 713 -7.70 1.26 19.84
CA LEU A 713 -6.64 1.61 20.79
C LEU A 713 -5.70 2.74 20.33
N CYS A 714 -5.83 3.28 19.11
CA CYS A 714 -5.01 4.40 18.63
C CYS A 714 -5.36 5.72 19.33
N SER A 715 -4.35 6.56 19.54
CA SER A 715 -4.56 8.00 19.77
C SER A 715 -5.01 8.68 18.47
N HIS A 716 -5.63 9.87 18.59
CA HIS A 716 -5.93 10.69 17.41
C HIS A 716 -4.66 11.03 16.66
N TRP A 717 -4.72 10.90 15.34
CA TRP A 717 -3.69 11.39 14.46
C TRP A 717 -3.82 12.90 14.31
N ARG A 718 -2.68 13.57 14.37
CA ARG A 718 -2.59 15.03 14.27
C ARG A 718 -1.60 15.39 13.19
N SER A 719 -2.05 16.16 12.22
CA SER A 719 -1.19 16.82 11.24
C SER A 719 -0.52 18.02 11.91
N LEU A 720 0.65 17.82 12.52
CA LEU A 720 1.40 18.86 13.25
C LEU A 720 2.56 19.40 12.40
N GLY A 721 3.02 20.61 12.75
CA GLY A 721 4.19 21.23 12.12
C GLY A 721 3.83 22.06 10.89
N ASP A 722 4.79 22.25 10.00
CA ASP A 722 4.58 23.02 8.78
C ASP A 722 3.91 22.17 7.70
N LEU A 723 2.81 22.66 7.15
CA LEU A 723 2.11 22.02 6.03
C LEU A 723 2.08 22.96 4.83
N SER A 724 2.21 22.43 3.62
CA SER A 724 2.22 23.23 2.39
C SER A 724 1.48 22.53 1.25
N TYR A 725 0.57 23.26 0.62
CA TYR A 725 -0.30 22.79 -0.44
C TYR A 725 -0.23 23.76 -1.62
N HIS A 726 -0.35 23.24 -2.83
CA HIS A 726 -0.34 24.03 -4.06
C HIS A 726 -1.61 23.70 -4.86
N PHE A 727 -2.27 24.75 -5.36
CA PHE A 727 -3.42 24.63 -6.24
C PHE A 727 -3.26 25.57 -7.43
N SER A 728 -3.60 25.10 -8.64
CA SER A 728 -3.66 25.93 -9.84
C SER A 728 -5.08 26.01 -10.37
N LEU A 729 -5.60 27.21 -10.53
CA LEU A 729 -6.90 27.50 -11.13
C LEU A 729 -6.74 27.82 -12.62
N PHE A 730 -7.57 27.16 -13.43
CA PHE A 730 -7.74 27.40 -14.86
C PHE A 730 -9.21 27.60 -15.20
N SER A 731 -9.48 28.41 -16.23
CA SER A 731 -10.83 28.54 -16.79
C SER A 731 -10.82 28.77 -18.28
N GLU A 732 -11.87 28.30 -18.94
CA GLU A 732 -12.06 28.42 -20.39
C GLU A 732 -13.51 28.17 -20.79
N GLU A 733 -13.83 28.50 -22.03
CA GLU A 733 -15.01 27.95 -22.68
C GLU A 733 -14.78 26.47 -23.02
N ALA A 734 -15.76 25.61 -22.77
CA ALA A 734 -15.64 24.15 -22.90
C ALA A 734 -15.70 23.67 -24.37
N THR A 735 -14.91 24.29 -25.24
CA THR A 735 -14.71 23.91 -26.65
C THR A 735 -13.54 22.94 -26.80
N ASP A 736 -12.48 23.12 -26.00
CA ASP A 736 -11.36 22.19 -25.87
C ASP A 736 -11.53 21.38 -24.57
N GLN A 737 -11.80 20.08 -24.69
CA GLN A 737 -11.83 19.24 -23.50
C GLN A 737 -10.42 18.93 -23.02
N VAL A 738 -9.52 18.53 -23.92
CA VAL A 738 -8.25 17.89 -23.60
C VAL A 738 -7.17 18.89 -23.14
N GLY A 739 -7.02 20.02 -23.82
CA GLY A 739 -5.87 20.91 -23.62
C GLY A 739 -5.76 21.47 -22.20
N THR A 740 -6.88 21.76 -21.54
CA THR A 740 -6.85 22.29 -20.17
C THR A 740 -6.69 21.21 -19.11
N TYR A 741 -7.11 19.97 -19.39
CA TYR A 741 -6.72 18.83 -18.54
C TYR A 741 -5.21 18.56 -18.63
N LYS A 742 -4.61 18.65 -19.83
CA LYS A 742 -3.15 18.63 -20.03
C LYS A 742 -2.46 19.72 -19.19
N LYS A 743 -3.00 20.94 -19.13
CA LYS A 743 -2.46 22.00 -18.26
C LYS A 743 -2.54 21.62 -16.78
N ALA A 744 -3.69 21.13 -16.32
CA ALA A 744 -3.89 20.77 -14.92
C ALA A 744 -2.99 19.61 -14.45
N VAL A 745 -2.82 18.57 -15.28
CA VAL A 745 -1.86 17.48 -15.04
C VAL A 745 -0.43 18.01 -15.06
N GLY A 746 -0.13 18.93 -15.99
CA GLY A 746 1.18 19.58 -16.13
C GLY A 746 1.60 20.35 -14.87
N SER A 747 0.68 21.07 -14.23
CA SER A 747 0.94 21.78 -12.96
C SER A 747 1.43 20.87 -11.83
N ASN A 748 1.01 19.61 -11.81
CA ASN A 748 1.43 18.66 -10.77
C ASN A 748 2.69 17.86 -11.16
N THR A 749 3.17 18.00 -12.39
CA THR A 749 4.36 17.32 -12.90
C THR A 749 5.22 18.35 -13.62
N PRO A 750 5.93 19.23 -12.89
CA PRO A 750 6.61 20.42 -13.42
C PRO A 750 7.75 20.06 -14.39
N LEU A 751 8.15 21.01 -15.23
CA LEU A 751 9.32 20.84 -16.10
C LEU A 751 10.60 20.70 -15.26
N HIS A 752 11.50 19.82 -15.69
CA HIS A 752 12.76 19.57 -15.00
C HIS A 752 13.85 20.52 -15.51
N VAL A 753 14.42 21.34 -14.62
CA VAL A 753 15.53 22.23 -14.97
C VAL A 753 16.83 21.69 -14.40
N VAL A 754 17.85 21.52 -15.25
CA VAL A 754 19.15 20.96 -14.86
C VAL A 754 20.29 21.75 -15.49
N ASN A 755 21.31 22.07 -14.69
CA ASN A 755 22.52 22.69 -15.20
C ASN A 755 23.29 21.74 -16.12
N ILE A 756 23.68 22.22 -17.30
CA ILE A 756 24.52 21.46 -18.23
C ILE A 756 26.00 21.71 -17.85
N PRO A 757 26.82 20.66 -17.69
CA PRO A 757 28.25 20.85 -17.47
C PRO A 757 28.89 21.53 -18.69
N ASN A 758 29.51 22.68 -18.47
CA ASN A 758 30.11 23.52 -19.52
C ASN A 758 31.50 23.00 -19.95
N ASN A 759 31.55 21.79 -20.52
CA ASN A 759 32.77 21.18 -21.06
C ASN A 759 32.75 21.03 -22.59
N GLY A 760 31.61 21.24 -23.26
CA GLY A 760 31.47 21.16 -24.72
C GLY A 760 31.62 19.75 -25.31
N GLU A 761 31.57 18.70 -24.48
CA GLU A 761 31.84 17.31 -24.89
C GLU A 761 30.58 16.56 -25.38
N GLY A 762 29.39 17.14 -25.19
CA GLY A 762 28.11 16.54 -25.60
C GLY A 762 27.98 16.33 -27.12
N GLN A 763 27.13 15.37 -27.50
CA GLN A 763 26.90 14.93 -28.89
C GLN A 763 25.46 15.18 -29.39
N LEU A 764 24.51 15.37 -28.48
CA LEU A 764 23.11 15.65 -28.80
C LEU A 764 22.90 17.14 -29.12
N ALA A 765 21.90 17.43 -29.94
CA ALA A 765 21.49 18.79 -30.26
C ALA A 765 20.96 19.54 -29.01
N GLN A 766 20.88 20.87 -29.11
CA GLN A 766 20.41 21.76 -28.03
C GLN A 766 18.91 21.60 -27.72
N HIS A 767 18.14 21.02 -28.64
CA HIS A 767 16.80 20.53 -28.40
C HIS A 767 16.61 19.15 -29.04
N LYS A 768 15.77 18.31 -28.44
CA LYS A 768 15.37 17.01 -29.00
C LYS A 768 14.07 16.53 -28.37
N SER A 769 13.20 15.92 -29.18
CA SER A 769 12.09 15.07 -28.75
C SER A 769 12.42 13.61 -29.06
N PHE A 770 12.14 12.69 -28.14
CA PHE A 770 12.30 11.24 -28.38
C PHE A 770 11.08 10.61 -29.05
N MET A 771 9.91 11.24 -28.92
CA MET A 771 8.66 10.70 -29.41
C MET A 771 7.61 11.82 -29.53
N ASP A 772 6.86 11.80 -30.63
CA ASP A 772 5.80 12.76 -30.88
C ASP A 772 4.45 12.06 -30.99
N ILE A 773 3.40 12.74 -30.52
CA ILE A 773 2.02 12.24 -30.55
C ILE A 773 1.17 13.24 -31.29
N THR A 774 0.49 12.77 -32.33
CA THR A 774 -0.53 13.57 -33.01
C THR A 774 -1.91 12.93 -32.79
N GLY A 775 -2.83 13.71 -32.25
CA GLY A 775 -4.12 13.23 -31.76
C GLY A 775 -4.27 13.63 -30.29
N ASP A 776 -5.30 14.42 -29.98
CA ASP A 776 -5.38 15.05 -28.66
C ASP A 776 -5.88 14.11 -27.57
N SER A 777 -6.48 12.97 -27.89
CA SER A 777 -7.26 12.21 -26.90
C SER A 777 -6.45 11.26 -26.00
N ILE A 778 -5.15 11.08 -26.22
CA ILE A 778 -4.36 10.07 -25.48
C ILE A 778 -3.29 10.65 -24.56
N TYR A 779 -3.03 9.95 -23.46
CA TYR A 779 -1.95 10.22 -22.51
C TYR A 779 -1.04 9.03 -22.35
N ILE A 780 0.26 9.23 -22.55
CA ILE A 780 1.26 8.22 -22.17
C ILE A 780 1.50 8.30 -20.66
N THR A 781 1.29 7.18 -19.99
CA THR A 781 1.46 7.02 -18.54
C THR A 781 2.80 6.41 -18.17
N ALA A 782 3.41 5.65 -19.08
CA ALA A 782 4.77 5.12 -18.89
C ALA A 782 5.51 4.89 -20.21
N VAL A 783 6.82 5.15 -20.16
CA VAL A 783 7.82 4.65 -21.09
C VAL A 783 8.89 3.96 -20.27
N LYS A 784 9.14 2.67 -20.52
CA LYS A 784 10.10 1.88 -19.72
C LYS A 784 10.74 0.76 -20.53
N LYS A 785 11.74 0.09 -19.97
CA LYS A 785 12.18 -1.24 -20.44
C LYS A 785 11.12 -2.29 -20.08
N ALA A 786 10.84 -3.25 -20.97
CA ALA A 786 10.05 -4.43 -20.62
C ALA A 786 10.72 -5.25 -19.50
N GLU A 787 9.90 -5.85 -18.62
CA GLU A 787 10.40 -6.60 -17.48
C GLU A 787 11.25 -7.82 -17.92
N ALA A 788 10.82 -8.53 -18.97
CA ALA A 788 11.45 -9.79 -19.41
C ALA A 788 12.33 -9.67 -20.66
N GLU A 789 12.20 -8.59 -21.41
CA GLU A 789 12.79 -8.47 -22.74
C GLU A 789 13.49 -7.12 -22.91
N ASP A 790 14.35 -7.03 -23.91
CA ASP A 790 15.02 -5.79 -24.28
C ASP A 790 14.19 -5.00 -25.29
N LYS A 791 12.94 -4.73 -24.90
CA LYS A 791 11.97 -3.94 -25.65
C LYS A 791 11.59 -2.69 -24.87
N VAL A 792 11.20 -1.64 -25.59
CA VAL A 792 10.59 -0.46 -24.99
C VAL A 792 9.11 -0.72 -24.79
N VAL A 793 8.60 -0.53 -23.57
CA VAL A 793 7.17 -0.55 -23.23
C VAL A 793 6.65 0.87 -23.20
N ILE A 794 5.50 1.08 -23.85
CA ILE A 794 4.78 2.35 -23.85
C ILE A 794 3.34 2.08 -23.45
N ARG A 795 2.89 2.65 -22.33
CA ARG A 795 1.50 2.55 -21.87
C ARG A 795 0.81 3.89 -22.03
N TYR A 796 -0.40 3.86 -22.57
CA TYR A 796 -1.24 5.06 -22.72
C TYR A 796 -2.71 4.73 -22.59
N HIS A 797 -3.53 5.75 -22.38
CA HIS A 797 -4.98 5.60 -22.38
C HIS A 797 -5.67 6.77 -23.06
N GLU A 798 -6.89 6.52 -23.54
CA GLU A 798 -7.87 7.54 -23.86
C GLU A 798 -8.66 7.87 -22.58
N GLY A 799 -8.71 9.15 -22.19
CA GLY A 799 -9.29 9.56 -20.90
C GLY A 799 -10.62 10.32 -21.01
N PHE A 800 -11.10 10.61 -22.22
CA PHE A 800 -12.15 11.60 -22.48
C PHE A 800 -13.39 11.05 -23.15
N GLY A 801 -13.43 9.74 -23.42
CA GLY A 801 -14.54 9.09 -24.08
C GLY A 801 -14.58 9.33 -25.59
N GLN A 802 -13.45 9.69 -26.20
CA GLN A 802 -13.33 9.93 -27.63
C GLN A 802 -12.81 8.69 -28.36
N SER A 803 -13.13 8.54 -29.65
CA SER A 803 -12.58 7.47 -30.49
C SER A 803 -11.93 8.08 -31.72
N LEU A 804 -10.62 8.28 -31.66
CA LEU A 804 -9.85 9.01 -32.66
C LEU A 804 -8.70 8.16 -33.21
N ASP A 805 -8.31 8.45 -34.45
CA ASP A 805 -7.05 7.97 -34.99
C ASP A 805 -5.91 8.77 -34.36
N ASN A 806 -4.93 8.05 -33.80
CA ASN A 806 -3.77 8.64 -33.17
C ASN A 806 -2.51 8.14 -33.89
N ASN A 807 -1.53 9.03 -34.04
CA ASN A 807 -0.21 8.67 -34.53
C ASN A 807 0.81 8.80 -33.41
N LEU A 808 1.56 7.73 -33.20
CA LEU A 808 2.74 7.68 -32.36
C LEU A 808 3.96 7.66 -33.27
N THR A 809 4.73 8.75 -33.31
CA THR A 809 5.94 8.87 -34.12
C THR A 809 7.16 8.74 -33.22
N PHE A 810 8.01 7.76 -33.52
CA PHE A 810 9.24 7.50 -32.78
C PHE A 810 10.42 8.19 -33.45
N ASN A 811 11.16 9.01 -32.70
CA ASN A 811 12.34 9.71 -33.21
C ASN A 811 13.62 8.86 -33.06
N PHE A 812 13.47 7.55 -33.28
CA PHE A 812 14.47 6.50 -33.29
C PHE A 812 14.00 5.36 -34.22
N ASP A 813 14.94 4.50 -34.65
CA ASP A 813 14.64 3.43 -35.60
C ASP A 813 13.90 2.26 -34.93
N VAL A 814 12.67 2.01 -35.38
CA VAL A 814 11.85 0.88 -34.91
C VAL A 814 11.93 -0.26 -35.91
N ASP A 815 12.24 -1.47 -35.44
CA ASP A 815 12.14 -2.69 -36.24
C ASP A 815 10.70 -3.19 -36.26
N LYS A 816 10.09 -3.35 -35.07
CA LYS A 816 8.72 -3.86 -34.91
C LYS A 816 7.99 -3.23 -33.73
N ALA A 817 6.67 -3.22 -33.81
CA ALA A 817 5.79 -2.81 -32.72
C ALA A 817 4.75 -3.89 -32.45
N TYR A 818 4.37 -4.06 -31.19
CA TYR A 818 3.40 -5.05 -30.75
C TYR A 818 2.39 -4.43 -29.81
N ARG A 819 1.12 -4.83 -29.91
CA ARG A 819 0.16 -4.65 -28.83
C ARG A 819 0.43 -5.72 -27.78
N ALA A 820 0.45 -5.33 -26.51
CA ALA A 820 0.71 -6.22 -25.39
C ALA A 820 -0.40 -6.11 -24.33
N SER A 821 -0.50 -7.16 -23.51
CA SER A 821 -1.30 -7.17 -22.28
C SER A 821 -0.76 -6.18 -21.25
N THR A 822 -1.54 -5.92 -20.20
CA THR A 822 -1.12 -5.06 -19.08
C THR A 822 0.16 -5.58 -18.42
N ASP A 823 0.32 -6.90 -18.34
CA ASP A 823 1.49 -7.59 -17.79
C ASP A 823 2.56 -7.93 -18.86
N GLU A 824 2.57 -7.18 -19.97
CA GLU A 824 3.65 -7.16 -20.97
C GLU A 824 3.84 -8.48 -21.76
N ARG A 825 2.74 -9.18 -22.08
CA ARG A 825 2.74 -10.30 -23.02
C ARG A 825 2.30 -9.83 -24.39
N ILE A 826 3.08 -10.16 -25.42
CA ILE A 826 2.75 -9.82 -26.81
C ILE A 826 1.43 -10.50 -27.21
N MET A 827 0.48 -9.70 -27.70
CA MET A 827 -0.81 -10.15 -28.20
C MET A 827 -0.82 -10.21 -29.73
N GLU A 828 -0.39 -9.13 -30.38
CA GLU A 828 -0.37 -9.01 -31.85
C GLU A 828 0.74 -8.05 -32.32
N GLU A 829 1.28 -8.30 -33.51
CA GLU A 829 2.19 -7.37 -34.20
C GLU A 829 1.38 -6.25 -34.84
N MET A 830 1.81 -5.00 -34.65
CA MET A 830 1.14 -3.81 -35.16
C MET A 830 1.88 -3.23 -36.38
N PRO A 831 1.15 -2.78 -37.41
CA PRO A 831 1.78 -2.17 -38.57
C PRO A 831 2.43 -0.83 -38.20
N ILE A 832 3.68 -0.65 -38.62
CA ILE A 832 4.44 0.59 -38.44
C ILE A 832 5.04 1.01 -39.79
N ALA A 833 5.00 2.30 -40.11
CA ALA A 833 5.56 2.85 -41.34
C ALA A 833 6.32 4.14 -41.03
N ASN A 834 7.56 4.25 -41.51
CA ASN A 834 8.42 5.41 -41.28
C ASN A 834 8.54 5.79 -39.78
N ASN A 835 8.70 4.80 -38.90
CA ASN A 835 8.70 4.97 -37.44
C ASN A 835 7.41 5.59 -36.86
N THR A 836 6.31 5.59 -37.61
CA THR A 836 5.00 6.04 -37.14
C THR A 836 4.03 4.87 -37.06
N LEU A 837 3.46 4.67 -35.89
CA LEU A 837 2.34 3.76 -35.65
C LEU A 837 1.05 4.57 -35.68
N THR A 838 0.21 4.30 -36.69
CA THR A 838 -1.12 4.90 -36.83
C THR A 838 -2.16 3.85 -36.47
N HIS A 839 -2.97 4.12 -35.46
CA HIS A 839 -4.09 3.26 -35.14
C HIS A 839 -5.23 4.02 -34.47
N LYS A 840 -6.42 3.45 -34.55
CA LYS A 840 -7.58 3.96 -33.85
C LYS A 840 -7.50 3.56 -32.38
N VAL A 841 -7.63 4.55 -31.51
CA VAL A 841 -7.82 4.35 -30.07
C VAL A 841 -9.30 4.57 -29.76
N HIS A 842 -9.92 3.59 -29.14
CA HIS A 842 -11.34 3.62 -28.78
C HIS A 842 -11.57 4.40 -27.47
N HIS A 843 -12.83 4.75 -27.21
CA HIS A 843 -13.21 5.49 -26.02
C HIS A 843 -12.76 4.76 -24.75
N HIS A 844 -12.12 5.48 -23.85
CA HIS A 844 -11.63 4.99 -22.56
C HIS A 844 -10.63 3.82 -22.66
N GLU A 845 -10.06 3.54 -23.83
CA GLU A 845 -9.20 2.38 -24.05
C GLU A 845 -7.81 2.58 -23.42
N ILE A 846 -7.34 1.59 -22.66
CA ILE A 846 -5.96 1.52 -22.11
C ILE A 846 -5.13 0.59 -23.00
N ASN A 847 -4.01 1.08 -23.52
CA ASN A 847 -3.14 0.35 -24.43
C ASN A 847 -1.72 0.21 -23.88
N THR A 848 -1.10 -0.93 -24.18
CA THR A 848 0.32 -1.20 -23.91
C THR A 848 0.96 -1.64 -25.21
N LEU A 849 2.04 -0.97 -25.58
CA LEU A 849 2.87 -1.33 -26.73
C LEU A 849 4.20 -1.87 -26.25
N MET A 850 4.73 -2.84 -26.97
CA MET A 850 6.13 -3.26 -26.89
C MET A 850 6.81 -2.98 -28.22
N ILE A 851 7.93 -2.26 -28.19
CA ILE A 851 8.65 -1.79 -29.37
C ILE A 851 10.02 -2.46 -29.41
N ASP A 852 10.30 -3.13 -30.53
CA ASP A 852 11.64 -3.57 -30.88
C ASP A 852 12.38 -2.43 -31.57
N VAL A 853 13.42 -1.94 -30.90
CA VAL A 853 14.30 -0.91 -31.44
C VAL A 853 15.33 -1.60 -32.34
N LYS A 854 15.54 -1.03 -33.53
CA LYS A 854 16.48 -1.58 -34.51
C LYS A 854 17.90 -1.51 -33.98
N ASP A 855 18.69 -2.55 -34.28
CA ASP A 855 20.10 -2.68 -33.88
C ASP A 855 20.33 -2.63 -32.34
N MET A 856 19.26 -2.79 -31.54
CA MET A 856 19.35 -2.91 -30.09
C MET A 856 20.12 -4.20 -29.73
N ALA A 857 21.30 -4.04 -29.14
CA ALA A 857 22.08 -5.16 -28.69
C ALA A 857 21.30 -5.89 -27.59
N LYS A 858 21.16 -7.21 -27.75
CA LYS A 858 20.64 -8.04 -26.68
C LYS A 858 21.58 -7.92 -25.49
N THR A 859 21.10 -7.30 -24.43
CA THR A 859 21.58 -7.63 -23.11
C THR A 859 21.19 -9.08 -22.86
N TYR A 860 22.14 -9.91 -22.44
CA TYR A 860 21.84 -11.30 -22.12
C TYR A 860 20.62 -11.32 -21.17
N SER A 861 19.62 -12.13 -21.51
CA SER A 861 18.36 -12.22 -20.79
C SER A 861 18.66 -12.36 -19.31
N THR A 862 18.24 -11.38 -18.51
CA THR A 862 18.42 -11.39 -17.07
C THR A 862 17.81 -12.68 -16.51
N PRO A 863 18.60 -13.60 -15.95
CA PRO A 863 18.08 -14.65 -15.10
C PRO A 863 17.41 -13.96 -13.90
N LYS A 864 16.07 -13.93 -13.89
CA LYS A 864 15.29 -13.07 -12.99
C LYS A 864 15.24 -13.49 -11.53
N HIS A 865 15.84 -14.62 -11.16
CA HIS A 865 15.58 -15.23 -9.86
C HIS A 865 16.84 -15.89 -9.30
N LEU A 866 17.75 -15.09 -8.77
CA LEU A 866 18.76 -15.61 -7.86
C LEU A 866 18.11 -15.87 -6.49
N MET A 867 17.61 -17.08 -6.25
CA MET A 867 17.19 -17.48 -4.91
C MET A 867 18.44 -17.84 -4.10
N VAL A 868 18.65 -17.22 -2.94
CA VAL A 868 19.75 -17.54 -2.04
C VAL A 868 19.18 -18.10 -0.74
N THR A 869 19.53 -19.34 -0.42
CA THR A 869 19.26 -19.98 0.87
C THR A 869 20.50 -19.93 1.74
N GLU A 870 20.31 -19.53 3.00
CA GLU A 870 21.36 -19.54 4.01
C GLU A 870 21.25 -20.78 4.88
N LYS A 871 22.38 -21.47 5.11
CA LYS A 871 22.49 -22.51 6.13
C LYS A 871 23.68 -22.23 7.04
N LYS A 872 23.41 -22.09 8.34
CA LYS A 872 24.42 -21.86 9.39
C LYS A 872 24.75 -23.17 10.10
N LEU A 873 26.03 -23.54 10.14
CA LEU A 873 26.52 -24.70 10.91
C LEU A 873 27.96 -24.45 11.39
N ASN A 874 28.27 -24.54 12.68
CA ASN A 874 29.64 -24.49 13.23
C ASN A 874 30.50 -23.31 12.74
N ASN A 875 30.03 -22.06 12.89
CA ASN A 875 30.69 -20.82 12.40
C ASN A 875 30.94 -20.76 10.88
N GLN A 876 30.34 -21.68 10.14
CA GLN A 876 30.37 -21.74 8.70
C GLN A 876 29.01 -21.31 8.16
N ILE A 877 29.02 -20.30 7.28
CA ILE A 877 27.86 -19.91 6.50
C ILE A 877 27.97 -20.62 5.16
N THR A 878 26.93 -21.37 4.83
CA THR A 878 26.72 -21.92 3.50
C THR A 878 25.64 -21.12 2.80
N LEU A 879 26.01 -20.39 1.76
CA LEU A 879 25.07 -19.76 0.85
C LEU A 879 24.86 -20.72 -0.31
N THR A 880 23.62 -21.16 -0.53
CA THR A 880 23.24 -21.95 -1.70
C THR A 880 22.38 -21.08 -2.58
N TRP A 881 22.60 -21.12 -3.89
CA TRP A 881 21.74 -20.38 -4.80
C TRP A 881 21.33 -21.21 -6.01
N GLN A 882 20.14 -20.93 -6.49
CA GLN A 882 19.69 -21.41 -7.79
C GLN A 882 19.70 -20.26 -8.77
N ASN A 883 20.40 -20.47 -9.88
CA ASN A 883 20.27 -19.67 -11.08
C ASN A 883 19.64 -20.58 -12.16
N LYS A 884 18.60 -20.10 -12.85
CA LYS A 884 17.97 -20.82 -13.97
C LYS A 884 18.88 -20.83 -15.21
N ASP A 885 19.82 -19.89 -15.32
CA ASP A 885 20.76 -19.78 -16.44
C ASP A 885 22.21 -20.07 -16.02
N GLU A 886 23.07 -20.48 -16.94
CA GLU A 886 24.48 -20.88 -16.71
C GLU A 886 25.42 -19.71 -16.28
N ALA A 887 24.90 -18.62 -15.72
CA ALA A 887 25.72 -17.47 -15.33
C ALA A 887 26.52 -17.74 -14.04
N LYS A 888 27.72 -17.14 -13.96
CA LYS A 888 28.62 -17.26 -12.80
C LYS A 888 28.12 -16.36 -11.66
N ALA A 889 28.15 -16.86 -10.43
CA ALA A 889 27.81 -16.06 -9.25
C ALA A 889 29.09 -15.62 -8.54
N TYR A 890 29.09 -14.37 -8.09
CA TYR A 890 30.14 -13.77 -7.29
C TYR A 890 29.58 -13.48 -5.91
N ILE A 891 30.42 -13.69 -4.91
CA ILE A 891 30.07 -13.41 -3.53
C ILE A 891 30.91 -12.25 -3.09
N ILE A 892 30.20 -11.20 -2.77
CA ILE A 892 30.75 -9.93 -2.35
C ILE A 892 30.47 -9.84 -0.86
N LYS A 893 31.52 -9.74 -0.07
CA LYS A 893 31.43 -9.54 1.36
C LYS A 893 31.59 -8.08 1.67
N HIS A 894 30.80 -7.67 2.63
CA HIS A 894 30.85 -6.36 3.22
C HIS A 894 31.60 -6.38 4.57
N SER A 895 32.35 -5.32 4.88
CA SER A 895 32.91 -5.07 6.22
C SER A 895 31.95 -4.23 7.06
N GLN A 896 31.98 -4.35 8.39
CA GLN A 896 31.02 -3.84 9.40
C GLN A 896 30.43 -2.40 9.27
N ASP A 897 30.84 -1.56 8.32
CA ASP A 897 30.66 -0.10 8.33
C ASP A 897 29.78 0.46 7.17
N ASN A 898 29.01 -0.37 6.47
CA ASN A 898 28.03 -0.03 5.40
C ASN A 898 28.52 0.71 4.13
N ILE A 899 29.83 0.89 3.93
CA ILE A 899 30.35 1.77 2.85
C ILE A 899 31.19 1.05 1.77
N ASN A 900 31.93 -0.02 2.08
CA ASN A 900 32.87 -0.64 1.14
C ASN A 900 32.61 -2.15 0.90
N TRP A 901 32.51 -2.56 -0.36
CA TRP A 901 32.24 -3.93 -0.80
C TRP A 901 33.50 -4.60 -1.37
N THR A 902 33.78 -5.85 -0.98
CA THR A 902 34.94 -6.61 -1.50
C THR A 902 34.49 -7.95 -2.06
N VAL A 903 34.90 -8.29 -3.29
CA VAL A 903 34.64 -9.62 -3.87
C VAL A 903 35.49 -10.65 -3.13
N ILE A 904 34.85 -11.60 -2.45
CA ILE A 904 35.52 -12.63 -1.64
C ILE A 904 35.53 -14.01 -2.30
N GLY A 905 34.75 -14.22 -3.35
CA GLY A 905 34.75 -15.47 -4.09
C GLY A 905 34.04 -15.38 -5.43
N LYS A 906 34.60 -16.08 -6.43
CA LYS A 906 33.94 -16.39 -7.70
C LYS A 906 33.57 -17.86 -7.66
N CYS A 907 32.29 -18.20 -7.78
CA CYS A 907 31.84 -19.58 -7.63
C CYS A 907 31.06 -20.02 -8.89
N SER A 908 31.55 -21.07 -9.54
CA SER A 908 30.82 -21.75 -10.63
C SER A 908 29.87 -22.82 -10.12
N THR A 909 29.94 -23.19 -8.84
CA THR A 909 29.05 -24.16 -8.21
C THR A 909 27.90 -23.45 -7.50
N LYS A 910 26.68 -24.01 -7.50
CA LYS A 910 25.45 -23.50 -6.84
C LYS A 910 25.54 -23.29 -5.31
N THR A 911 26.74 -23.39 -4.73
CA THR A 911 26.97 -23.34 -3.28
C THR A 911 28.30 -22.66 -2.99
N TYR A 912 28.32 -21.82 -1.97
CA TYR A 912 29.52 -21.22 -1.38
C TYR A 912 29.53 -21.43 0.11
N LYS A 913 30.72 -21.73 0.62
CA LYS A 913 30.94 -22.00 2.03
C LYS A 913 32.06 -21.09 2.52
N THR A 914 31.80 -20.32 3.57
CA THR A 914 32.82 -19.51 4.22
C THR A 914 32.73 -19.63 5.72
N VAL A 915 33.88 -19.56 6.39
CA VAL A 915 33.95 -19.40 7.84
C VAL A 915 33.97 -17.90 8.12
N VAL A 916 33.08 -17.41 8.97
CA VAL A 916 33.04 -16.01 9.40
C VAL A 916 33.34 -15.90 10.88
N LYS A 917 34.03 -14.81 11.26
CA LYS A 917 34.27 -14.44 12.65
C LYS A 917 33.00 -13.80 13.24
N ASP A 918 32.93 -13.70 14.55
CA ASP A 918 31.78 -13.14 15.28
C ASP A 918 31.41 -11.70 14.81
N GLY A 919 30.12 -11.35 14.87
CA GLY A 919 29.54 -10.06 14.49
C GLY A 919 28.55 -10.09 13.31
N HIS A 920 28.02 -8.91 12.96
CA HIS A 920 27.19 -8.71 11.78
C HIS A 920 28.05 -8.69 10.50
N HIS A 921 27.68 -9.51 9.52
CA HIS A 921 28.27 -9.54 8.18
C HIS A 921 27.16 -9.45 7.14
N PHE A 922 27.32 -8.54 6.19
CA PHE A 922 26.48 -8.50 5.00
C PHE A 922 27.18 -9.26 3.88
N PHE A 923 26.45 -10.19 3.28
CA PHE A 923 26.86 -10.88 2.07
C PHE A 923 25.97 -10.43 0.94
N LYS A 924 26.54 -10.23 -0.23
CA LYS A 924 25.80 -10.01 -1.46
C LYS A 924 26.19 -11.09 -2.43
N VAL A 925 25.25 -11.95 -2.77
CA VAL A 925 25.43 -12.89 -3.88
C VAL A 925 24.96 -12.15 -5.11
N ALA A 926 25.87 -11.84 -6.02
CA ALA A 926 25.57 -11.20 -7.29
C ALA A 926 25.73 -12.23 -8.41
N ALA A 927 24.73 -12.35 -9.27
CA ALA A 927 24.89 -13.00 -10.55
C ALA A 927 25.57 -11.99 -11.50
N VAL A 928 26.67 -12.41 -12.13
CA VAL A 928 27.54 -11.51 -12.89
C VAL A 928 27.97 -12.20 -14.19
N TYR A 929 27.99 -11.45 -15.28
CA TYR A 929 28.50 -11.94 -16.56
C TYR A 929 30.02 -12.14 -16.55
N ASP A 930 30.54 -12.81 -17.58
CA ASP A 930 31.98 -13.06 -17.73
C ASP A 930 32.82 -11.79 -17.93
N ASP A 931 32.19 -10.69 -18.34
CA ASP A 931 32.80 -9.37 -18.47
C ASP A 931 32.86 -8.58 -17.15
N GLY A 932 32.36 -9.14 -16.05
CA GLY A 932 32.39 -8.53 -14.71
C GLY A 932 31.19 -7.64 -14.36
N THR A 933 30.18 -7.53 -15.22
CA THR A 933 28.94 -6.79 -14.89
C THR A 933 27.94 -7.61 -14.07
N SER A 934 27.53 -7.09 -12.91
CA SER A 934 26.51 -7.71 -12.03
C SER A 934 25.11 -7.33 -12.49
N PHE A 935 24.19 -8.28 -12.58
CA PHE A 935 22.84 -8.06 -13.14
C PHE A 935 21.68 -8.51 -12.24
N ASP A 936 21.95 -9.31 -11.19
CA ASP A 936 20.99 -9.63 -10.12
C ASP A 936 21.80 -9.77 -8.82
N SER A 937 21.24 -9.37 -7.69
CA SER A 937 21.93 -9.55 -6.41
C SER A 937 20.99 -9.65 -5.22
N VAL A 938 21.20 -10.68 -4.42
CA VAL A 938 20.53 -10.85 -3.13
C VAL A 938 21.52 -10.49 -2.03
N GLU A 939 21.11 -9.52 -1.21
CA GLU A 939 21.81 -9.16 0.01
C GLU A 939 21.27 -10.05 1.14
N VAL A 940 22.16 -10.81 1.74
CA VAL A 940 21.93 -11.68 2.89
C VAL A 940 22.63 -11.02 4.08
N GLU A 941 21.84 -10.50 5.01
CA GLU A 941 22.35 -10.07 6.30
C GLU A 941 22.52 -11.29 7.20
N THR A 942 23.73 -11.47 7.74
CA THR A 942 24.03 -12.59 8.62
C THR A 942 24.59 -12.04 9.93
N ASN A 943 23.91 -12.32 11.04
CA ASN A 943 24.49 -12.15 12.36
C ASN A 943 25.05 -13.51 12.83
N VAL A 944 26.34 -13.53 13.20
CA VAL A 944 27.08 -14.69 13.76
C VAL A 944 27.29 -14.50 15.28
N ASP A 945 26.46 -13.70 15.95
CA ASP A 945 26.53 -13.51 17.40
C ASP A 945 26.07 -14.76 18.15
N HIS A 946 27.06 -15.56 18.55
CA HIS A 946 27.08 -16.51 19.67
C HIS A 946 25.69 -17.09 20.02
N ILE A 947 25.16 -17.88 19.08
CA ILE A 947 23.93 -18.65 19.24
C ILE A 947 24.23 -19.79 20.21
N ILE A 948 23.91 -19.57 21.49
CA ILE A 948 23.89 -20.56 22.58
C ILE A 948 25.26 -20.81 23.23
N ARG A 949 25.59 -20.06 24.30
CA ARG A 949 26.68 -20.43 25.23
C ARG A 949 26.33 -20.39 26.71
N GLN A 950 25.09 -20.76 27.05
CA GLN A 950 24.81 -21.27 28.40
C GLN A 950 24.06 -22.60 28.45
N ILE A 951 23.72 -23.23 27.31
CA ILE A 951 23.19 -24.61 27.25
C ILE A 951 23.86 -25.47 26.15
N HIS A 952 24.90 -24.96 25.47
CA HIS A 952 25.72 -25.79 24.58
C HIS A 952 26.91 -26.36 25.34
N THR A 953 26.79 -27.63 25.74
CA THR A 953 27.95 -28.52 25.76
C THR A 953 28.26 -28.86 24.30
N GLU A 954 29.35 -28.29 23.78
CA GLU A 954 29.94 -28.72 22.51
C GLU A 954 30.23 -30.24 22.60
N GLY A 955 29.55 -31.05 21.79
CA GLY A 955 29.84 -32.49 21.63
C GLY A 955 28.91 -33.48 22.35
N THR A 956 27.66 -33.14 22.64
CA THR A 956 26.69 -34.08 23.22
C THR A 956 25.53 -34.39 22.25
N ASP A 957 25.09 -35.65 22.20
CA ASP A 957 24.09 -36.21 21.26
C ASP A 957 22.63 -35.79 21.58
N TYR A 958 22.36 -34.53 21.98
CA TYR A 958 21.04 -34.11 22.46
C TYR A 958 20.34 -33.07 21.58
N GLU A 959 19.02 -33.21 21.42
CA GLU A 959 18.09 -32.25 20.80
C GLU A 959 17.12 -31.68 21.85
N PHE A 960 16.41 -30.59 21.49
CA PHE A 960 15.54 -29.84 22.39
C PHE A 960 14.08 -29.88 21.92
N ILE A 961 13.16 -29.90 22.88
CA ILE A 961 11.71 -29.75 22.64
C ILE A 961 11.27 -28.42 23.25
N CYS A 962 10.79 -27.50 22.40
CA CYS A 962 10.19 -26.25 22.83
C CYS A 962 8.74 -26.50 23.27
N CYS A 963 8.44 -26.29 24.55
CA CYS A 963 7.25 -26.90 25.16
C CYS A 963 5.94 -26.16 24.88
N HIS A 964 5.96 -24.96 24.31
CA HIS A 964 4.73 -24.22 24.01
C HIS A 964 3.85 -24.96 22.98
N GLN A 965 4.47 -25.53 21.93
CA GLN A 965 3.77 -26.26 20.86
C GLN A 965 3.06 -27.53 21.35
N TYR A 966 3.44 -28.03 22.52
CA TYR A 966 2.95 -29.29 23.09
C TYR A 966 2.10 -29.07 24.35
N LEU A 967 1.78 -27.83 24.70
CA LEU A 967 1.02 -27.49 25.90
C LEU A 967 -0.47 -27.83 25.69
N VAL A 968 -1.06 -28.61 26.59
CA VAL A 968 -2.45 -29.11 26.48
C VAL A 968 -3.40 -28.36 27.42
N THR A 969 -2.87 -27.57 28.35
CA THR A 969 -3.63 -26.86 29.38
C THR A 969 -3.47 -25.35 29.22
N ASP A 970 -4.55 -24.58 29.27
CA ASP A 970 -4.63 -23.11 29.07
C ASP A 970 -3.93 -22.25 30.14
N VAL A 971 -2.93 -22.79 30.83
CA VAL A 971 -2.33 -22.17 32.02
C VAL A 971 -0.82 -22.03 31.93
N GLY A 972 -0.33 -20.79 32.10
CA GLY A 972 0.91 -20.54 32.82
C GLY A 972 2.22 -20.45 32.04
N ILE A 973 2.25 -20.26 30.71
CA ILE A 973 3.51 -20.05 29.93
C ILE A 973 3.35 -18.86 28.99
N THR A 974 4.34 -17.95 28.91
CA THR A 974 4.20 -16.64 28.25
C THR A 974 4.97 -16.44 26.94
N THR A 975 5.90 -17.32 26.53
CA THR A 975 6.78 -17.10 25.35
C THR A 975 6.69 -18.19 24.26
N TYR A 976 6.91 -17.78 23.00
CA TYR A 976 6.67 -18.56 21.76
C TYR A 976 7.94 -18.81 20.92
N THR A 977 9.16 -18.73 21.48
CA THR A 977 10.41 -18.78 20.69
C THR A 977 11.38 -19.88 21.12
N GLU A 978 12.05 -20.51 20.15
CA GLU A 978 13.06 -21.55 20.33
C GLU A 978 14.40 -21.03 20.90
N ASN A 979 14.57 -19.71 20.97
CA ASN A 979 15.85 -19.05 21.27
C ASN A 979 16.12 -18.82 22.78
N GLY A 980 15.26 -19.29 23.68
CA GLY A 980 15.39 -19.07 25.13
C GLY A 980 15.23 -17.61 25.53
N LEU A 981 14.30 -16.89 24.91
CA LEU A 981 14.03 -15.47 25.16
C LEU A 981 13.00 -15.33 26.28
N HIS A 982 13.43 -14.79 27.43
CA HIS A 982 12.53 -14.24 28.43
C HIS A 982 11.92 -12.95 27.86
N ASP A 983 10.72 -13.00 27.29
CA ASP A 983 9.91 -11.79 27.11
C ASP A 983 8.70 -11.85 28.04
N THR A 984 8.77 -11.09 29.13
CA THR A 984 7.64 -10.93 30.06
C THR A 984 6.92 -9.63 29.72
N ILE A 985 6.17 -9.60 28.62
CA ILE A 985 5.23 -8.50 28.36
C ILE A 985 4.11 -8.59 29.40
N GLY A 986 3.97 -7.54 30.21
CA GLY A 986 3.18 -7.50 31.44
C GLY A 986 1.66 -7.57 31.29
N HIS A 987 1.13 -8.66 30.73
CA HIS A 987 -0.29 -8.97 30.74
C HIS A 987 -0.56 -10.24 31.56
N PHE A 988 -1.34 -10.10 32.64
CA PHE A 988 -1.84 -11.16 33.54
C PHE A 988 -2.68 -12.26 32.84
N MET A 989 -2.87 -12.20 31.52
CA MET A 989 -3.80 -13.08 30.80
C MET A 989 -3.37 -14.54 30.75
N HIS A 990 -2.11 -14.86 31.08
CA HIS A 990 -1.59 -16.24 31.04
C HIS A 990 -1.26 -16.82 32.43
N SER A 991 -1.57 -16.11 33.52
CA SER A 991 -1.35 -16.59 34.90
C SER A 991 -2.61 -17.19 35.51
N TYR A 992 -2.49 -18.31 36.23
CA TYR A 992 -3.63 -18.93 36.93
C TYR A 992 -3.93 -18.20 38.25
N LEU A 993 -5.21 -17.93 38.53
CA LEU A 993 -5.69 -17.34 39.78
C LEU A 993 -6.54 -18.35 40.54
N THR A 994 -6.20 -18.63 41.81
CA THR A 994 -6.92 -19.66 42.60
C THR A 994 -8.37 -19.32 42.91
N LYS A 995 -8.84 -18.10 42.71
CA LYS A 995 -10.24 -17.76 43.02
C LYS A 995 -11.24 -18.47 42.08
N ASP A 996 -10.81 -18.90 40.90
CA ASP A 996 -11.64 -19.64 39.95
C ASP A 996 -11.84 -21.10 40.38
N ASN A 997 -10.90 -21.70 41.12
CA ASN A 997 -11.00 -23.01 41.78
C ASN A 997 -10.10 -23.06 43.04
N PRO A 998 -10.58 -22.59 44.21
CA PRO A 998 -9.73 -22.30 45.38
C PRO A 998 -9.23 -23.52 46.16
N GLU A 999 -9.72 -24.72 45.85
CA GLU A 999 -9.35 -25.97 46.54
C GLU A 999 -8.70 -27.00 45.61
N GLU A 1000 -8.38 -26.63 44.37
CA GLU A 1000 -7.78 -27.54 43.39
C GLU A 1000 -6.33 -27.20 43.08
N ASP A 1001 -5.46 -28.22 43.16
CA ASP A 1001 -4.05 -28.11 42.76
C ASP A 1001 -3.91 -27.70 41.28
N VAL A 1002 -2.95 -26.83 41.02
CA VAL A 1002 -2.68 -26.27 39.68
C VAL A 1002 -1.85 -27.27 38.89
N PHE A 1003 -2.19 -27.52 37.64
CA PHE A 1003 -1.39 -28.39 36.79
C PHE A 1003 -1.13 -27.81 35.39
N VAL A 1004 0.05 -28.13 34.86
CA VAL A 1004 0.50 -27.80 33.50
C VAL A 1004 0.86 -29.12 32.82
N SER A 1005 0.27 -29.41 31.66
CA SER A 1005 0.49 -30.69 30.96
C SER A 1005 0.98 -30.49 29.53
N PHE A 1006 1.93 -31.32 29.13
CA PHE A 1006 2.52 -31.36 27.79
C PHE A 1006 2.20 -32.71 27.14
N GLU A 1007 1.72 -32.71 25.90
CA GLU A 1007 1.57 -33.88 25.03
C GLU A 1007 2.49 -33.71 23.82
N PHE A 1008 3.55 -34.49 23.76
CA PHE A 1008 4.48 -34.51 22.64
C PHE A 1008 3.89 -35.28 21.45
N ASP A 1009 4.33 -34.95 20.24
CA ASP A 1009 3.93 -35.61 18.99
C ASP A 1009 4.21 -37.13 18.99
N ARG A 1010 5.30 -37.54 19.66
CA ARG A 1010 5.72 -38.94 19.82
C ARG A 1010 6.30 -39.20 21.21
N VAL A 1011 6.67 -40.45 21.45
CA VAL A 1011 7.38 -40.84 22.69
C VAL A 1011 8.85 -40.44 22.56
N TYR A 1012 9.36 -39.66 23.52
CA TYR A 1012 10.76 -39.25 23.62
C TYR A 1012 11.47 -39.90 24.80
N ASP A 1013 12.79 -40.10 24.65
CA ASP A 1013 13.72 -40.46 25.72
C ASP A 1013 14.28 -39.17 26.36
N LEU A 1014 13.54 -38.58 27.30
CA LEU A 1014 13.82 -37.26 27.87
C LEU A 1014 14.95 -37.31 28.90
N ASP A 1015 15.91 -36.40 28.84
CA ASP A 1015 17.11 -36.40 29.70
C ASP A 1015 17.15 -35.27 30.73
N GLU A 1016 16.95 -34.01 30.32
CA GLU A 1016 16.96 -32.86 31.23
C GLU A 1016 15.77 -31.94 30.97
N LEU A 1017 15.32 -31.25 32.03
CA LEU A 1017 14.30 -30.20 31.98
C LEU A 1017 14.86 -28.88 32.51
N TYR A 1018 14.90 -27.88 31.62
CA TYR A 1018 15.30 -26.50 31.90
C TYR A 1018 14.07 -25.64 32.17
N ILE A 1019 14.15 -24.78 33.19
CA ILE A 1019 13.02 -24.01 33.69
C ILE A 1019 13.37 -22.53 33.78
N TRP A 1020 12.54 -21.70 33.15
CA TRP A 1020 12.52 -20.26 33.33
C TRP A 1020 11.24 -19.88 34.08
N ASN A 1021 11.38 -19.61 35.37
CA ASN A 1021 10.28 -19.28 36.26
C ASN A 1021 9.86 -17.80 36.13
N PHE A 1022 8.62 -17.45 36.45
CA PHE A 1022 8.07 -16.11 36.18
C PHE A 1022 8.26 -15.11 37.35
N GLN A 1023 8.54 -13.83 37.05
CA GLN A 1023 8.56 -12.71 38.02
C GLN A 1023 8.06 -11.39 37.39
N GLU A 1024 7.17 -10.65 38.09
CA GLU A 1024 6.72 -9.29 37.69
C GLU A 1024 7.64 -8.19 38.27
N LYS A 1025 7.76 -7.04 37.59
CA LYS A 1025 8.52 -5.87 38.07
C LYS A 1025 7.75 -5.10 39.14
N VAL A 1026 8.39 -4.86 40.28
CA VAL A 1026 7.92 -3.87 41.27
C VAL A 1026 8.13 -2.47 40.68
N THR A 1027 7.04 -1.74 40.42
CA THR A 1027 7.08 -0.34 39.98
C THR A 1027 6.74 0.60 41.13
N LYS A 1028 7.05 1.91 41.00
CA LYS A 1028 6.69 2.91 42.02
C LYS A 1028 5.18 2.95 42.32
N ASP A 1029 4.36 2.54 41.36
CA ASP A 1029 2.89 2.56 41.44
C ASP A 1029 2.28 1.21 41.89
N LYS A 1030 3.14 0.17 42.02
CA LYS A 1030 2.84 -1.17 42.54
C LYS A 1030 3.99 -1.65 43.44
N PRO A 1031 4.13 -1.12 44.67
CA PRO A 1031 5.23 -1.48 45.57
C PRO A 1031 5.20 -2.95 46.03
N ASN A 1032 4.06 -3.64 45.91
CA ASN A 1032 3.86 -5.04 46.26
C ASN A 1032 3.52 -5.88 45.00
N GLY A 1033 4.42 -5.95 44.01
CA GLY A 1033 4.19 -6.73 42.78
C GLY A 1033 3.85 -8.21 43.07
N ALA A 1034 3.06 -8.85 42.19
CA ALA A 1034 2.72 -10.26 42.32
C ALA A 1034 3.99 -11.13 42.24
N ASN A 1035 4.01 -12.29 42.91
CA ASN A 1035 5.09 -13.28 42.80
C ASN A 1035 4.56 -14.60 42.21
N PRO A 1036 4.28 -14.69 40.89
CA PRO A 1036 3.54 -15.81 40.31
C PRO A 1036 4.33 -17.11 40.16
N GLY A 1037 5.66 -17.10 40.37
CA GLY A 1037 6.50 -18.25 40.02
C GLY A 1037 6.07 -19.57 40.71
N PHE A 1038 6.17 -20.68 39.98
CA PHE A 1038 5.98 -22.03 40.52
C PHE A 1038 7.09 -22.34 41.53
N LYS A 1039 6.77 -22.95 42.66
CA LYS A 1039 7.73 -23.25 43.73
C LYS A 1039 7.84 -24.74 43.99
N GLU A 1040 6.88 -25.36 44.68
CA GLU A 1040 6.91 -26.79 44.99
C GLU A 1040 6.10 -27.60 43.96
N VAL A 1041 6.82 -28.25 43.04
CA VAL A 1041 6.26 -28.91 41.85
C VAL A 1041 6.47 -30.42 41.91
N ARG A 1042 5.41 -31.20 41.67
CA ARG A 1042 5.49 -32.65 41.39
C ARG A 1042 5.42 -32.87 39.89
N ILE A 1043 6.34 -33.65 39.35
CA ILE A 1043 6.41 -33.94 37.92
C ILE A 1043 5.94 -35.38 37.69
N TYR A 1044 5.06 -35.57 36.72
CA TYR A 1044 4.53 -36.86 36.31
C TYR A 1044 4.78 -37.10 34.82
N HIS A 1045 4.94 -38.35 34.43
CA HIS A 1045 5.11 -38.75 33.03
C HIS A 1045 4.18 -39.92 32.66
N SER A 1046 3.79 -40.00 31.39
CA SER A 1046 2.95 -41.07 30.85
C SER A 1046 3.25 -41.36 29.37
N LEU A 1047 2.94 -42.58 28.93
CA LEU A 1047 2.97 -42.99 27.52
C LEU A 1047 1.59 -42.91 26.86
N ASP A 1048 0.51 -43.00 27.64
CA ASP A 1048 -0.87 -43.16 27.14
C ASP A 1048 -1.82 -42.04 27.60
N GLY A 1049 -1.33 -41.09 28.42
CA GLY A 1049 -2.09 -39.97 28.95
C GLY A 1049 -3.12 -40.36 30.01
N LYS A 1050 -3.19 -41.65 30.40
CA LYS A 1050 -4.15 -42.19 31.38
C LYS A 1050 -3.46 -42.65 32.66
N HIS A 1051 -2.30 -43.27 32.54
CA HIS A 1051 -1.53 -43.79 33.68
C HIS A 1051 -0.27 -42.95 33.87
N TYR A 1052 -0.24 -42.14 34.92
CA TYR A 1052 0.88 -41.27 35.24
C TYR A 1052 1.76 -41.87 36.32
N THR A 1053 3.08 -41.82 36.09
CA THR A 1053 4.10 -42.18 37.08
C THR A 1053 4.75 -40.89 37.58
N GLN A 1054 4.87 -40.73 38.90
CA GLN A 1054 5.54 -39.56 39.48
C GLN A 1054 7.06 -39.72 39.34
N LEU A 1055 7.72 -38.68 38.85
CA LEU A 1055 9.18 -38.57 38.85
C LEU A 1055 9.67 -38.27 40.27
N ALA A 1056 10.57 -39.10 40.78
CA ALA A 1056 11.23 -38.88 42.07
C ALA A 1056 12.73 -39.17 41.92
N HIS A 1057 13.55 -38.13 42.10
CA HIS A 1057 15.00 -38.25 42.12
C HIS A 1057 15.50 -37.82 43.51
N ASP A 1058 16.00 -38.77 44.30
CA ASP A 1058 16.30 -38.58 45.74
C ASP A 1058 17.36 -37.49 46.00
N SER A 1059 18.19 -37.16 45.00
CA SER A 1059 19.21 -36.10 45.10
C SER A 1059 18.73 -34.71 44.64
N GLN A 1060 17.61 -34.60 43.93
CA GLN A 1060 17.09 -33.33 43.38
C GLN A 1060 15.68 -32.96 43.89
N SER A 1061 15.00 -33.89 44.58
CA SER A 1061 13.65 -33.72 45.09
C SER A 1061 13.54 -34.24 46.52
N LYS A 1062 12.61 -33.69 47.31
CA LYS A 1062 12.29 -34.18 48.65
C LYS A 1062 10.91 -34.82 48.62
N ASN A 1063 10.81 -36.13 48.86
CA ASN A 1063 9.57 -36.91 48.71
C ASN A 1063 8.91 -36.74 47.32
N GLY A 1064 9.72 -36.61 46.26
CA GLY A 1064 9.26 -36.41 44.88
C GLY A 1064 8.72 -35.01 44.57
N VAL A 1065 9.01 -34.02 45.42
CA VAL A 1065 8.69 -32.59 45.20
C VAL A 1065 9.96 -31.85 44.81
N TYR A 1066 9.95 -31.18 43.66
CA TYR A 1066 11.02 -30.33 43.15
C TYR A 1066 10.75 -28.88 43.54
N THR A 1067 11.76 -28.18 44.03
CA THR A 1067 11.64 -26.75 44.34
C THR A 1067 12.26 -25.94 43.21
N PHE A 1068 11.44 -25.31 42.37
CA PHE A 1068 11.91 -24.47 41.26
C PHE A 1068 12.35 -23.12 41.79
N ALA A 1069 13.53 -22.64 41.42
CA ALA A 1069 14.05 -21.35 41.86
C ALA A 1069 13.19 -20.21 41.31
N LYS A 1070 13.00 -19.18 42.12
CA LYS A 1070 12.42 -17.91 41.67
C LYS A 1070 13.37 -17.24 40.67
N ALA A 1071 12.83 -16.65 39.60
CA ALA A 1071 13.61 -15.76 38.75
C ALA A 1071 14.18 -14.58 39.56
N THR A 1072 15.34 -14.08 39.16
CA THR A 1072 16.08 -13.05 39.90
C THR A 1072 16.05 -11.65 39.24
N GLU A 1073 15.70 -11.53 37.96
CA GLU A 1073 15.50 -10.25 37.26
C GLU A 1073 14.30 -10.31 36.30
N VAL A 1074 13.79 -9.13 35.90
CA VAL A 1074 12.74 -8.97 34.88
C VAL A 1074 13.38 -8.52 33.57
N ALA A 1075 13.18 -9.27 32.49
CA ALA A 1075 13.72 -8.96 31.16
C ALA A 1075 12.85 -7.90 30.46
N ILE A 1076 13.16 -6.62 30.66
CA ILE A 1076 12.64 -5.53 29.83
C ILE A 1076 13.83 -4.99 29.04
N ASN A 1077 13.79 -5.10 27.71
CA ASN A 1077 14.83 -4.64 26.78
C ASN A 1077 16.22 -5.30 26.99
N LYS A 1078 16.27 -6.54 27.48
CA LYS A 1078 17.50 -7.34 27.55
C LYS A 1078 17.32 -8.58 26.69
N ASP A 1079 18.21 -8.79 25.73
CA ASP A 1079 17.98 -9.79 24.69
C ASP A 1079 18.09 -11.26 25.17
N ARG A 1080 18.70 -11.60 26.32
CA ARG A 1080 18.85 -13.02 26.80
C ARG A 1080 19.03 -13.15 28.34
N MET A 1081 18.39 -14.16 28.99
CA MET A 1081 18.54 -14.50 30.42
C MET A 1081 18.69 -16.03 30.68
N PRO A 1082 19.50 -16.46 31.68
CA PRO A 1082 19.68 -17.88 32.03
C PRO A 1082 18.45 -18.51 32.68
N ALA A 1083 18.33 -19.85 32.58
CA ALA A 1083 17.29 -20.63 33.25
C ALA A 1083 17.41 -20.49 34.78
N SER A 1084 16.26 -20.35 35.46
CA SER A 1084 16.21 -20.29 36.93
C SER A 1084 16.37 -21.67 37.57
N ASN A 1085 15.87 -22.73 36.92
CA ASN A 1085 16.09 -24.13 37.32
C ASN A 1085 15.74 -24.45 38.80
N LEU A 1086 16.43 -25.38 39.46
CA LEU A 1086 16.16 -25.80 40.85
C LEU A 1086 16.74 -24.85 41.90
N GLN A 1087 15.96 -24.58 42.95
CA GLN A 1087 16.34 -23.70 44.05
C GLN A 1087 17.53 -24.26 44.84
N GLY A 1088 18.61 -23.49 44.92
CA GLY A 1088 19.81 -23.80 45.71
C GLY A 1088 20.95 -24.43 44.92
N THR A 1089 20.67 -25.08 43.78
CA THR A 1089 21.69 -25.66 42.89
C THR A 1089 21.76 -24.99 41.53
N ASN A 1090 20.66 -24.37 41.06
CA ASN A 1090 20.46 -23.85 39.70
C ASN A 1090 20.65 -24.91 38.59
N GLU A 1091 20.66 -26.19 38.94
CA GLU A 1091 20.77 -27.31 38.00
C GLU A 1091 19.39 -27.63 37.39
N PRO A 1092 19.33 -28.05 36.11
CA PRO A 1092 18.09 -28.53 35.50
C PRO A 1092 17.58 -29.78 36.23
N VAL A 1093 16.29 -30.09 36.05
CA VAL A 1093 15.72 -31.34 36.56
C VAL A 1093 16.23 -32.48 35.71
N ASN A 1094 16.87 -33.48 36.33
CA ASN A 1094 17.30 -34.69 35.67
C ASN A 1094 16.11 -35.64 35.48
N LEU A 1095 15.86 -36.01 34.23
CA LEU A 1095 14.80 -36.91 33.81
C LEU A 1095 15.32 -38.34 33.54
N ASP A 1096 16.63 -38.57 33.57
CA ASP A 1096 17.30 -39.88 33.50
C ASP A 1096 16.82 -40.77 32.32
N GLY A 1097 16.61 -40.17 31.15
CA GLY A 1097 16.19 -40.87 29.94
C GLY A 1097 14.77 -41.43 29.98
N ILE A 1098 13.85 -40.86 30.77
CA ILE A 1098 12.47 -41.37 30.84
C ILE A 1098 11.77 -41.35 29.48
N LYS A 1099 11.07 -42.44 29.18
CA LYS A 1099 10.16 -42.51 28.04
C LYS A 1099 8.84 -41.83 28.37
N ALA A 1100 8.53 -40.76 27.65
CA ALA A 1100 7.28 -40.02 27.85
C ALA A 1100 6.73 -39.49 26.53
N LYS A 1101 5.41 -39.64 26.34
CA LYS A 1101 4.63 -38.82 25.40
C LYS A 1101 3.94 -37.67 26.15
N PHE A 1102 3.63 -37.85 27.43
CA PHE A 1102 2.96 -36.86 28.25
C PHE A 1102 3.80 -36.51 29.48
N ILE A 1103 3.91 -35.23 29.80
CA ILE A 1103 4.51 -34.72 31.04
C ILE A 1103 3.51 -33.81 31.74
N LYS A 1104 3.35 -33.93 33.05
CA LYS A 1104 2.43 -33.13 33.85
C LYS A 1104 3.11 -32.59 35.10
N PHE A 1105 3.11 -31.28 35.27
CA PHE A 1105 3.49 -30.59 36.50
C PHE A 1105 2.26 -30.39 37.35
N VAL A 1106 2.33 -30.73 38.63
CA VAL A 1106 1.25 -30.51 39.61
C VAL A 1106 1.83 -29.71 40.78
N VAL A 1107 1.13 -28.64 41.16
CA VAL A 1107 1.57 -27.64 42.12
C VAL A 1107 0.46 -27.40 43.12
N SER A 1108 0.81 -27.31 44.41
CA SER A 1108 -0.18 -27.07 45.46
C SER A 1108 -0.87 -25.72 45.28
N HIS A 1109 -2.19 -25.68 45.49
CA HIS A 1109 -2.95 -24.43 45.52
C HIS A 1109 -2.66 -23.55 46.75
N GLU A 1110 -2.01 -24.10 47.79
CA GLU A 1110 -1.69 -23.40 49.04
C GLU A 1110 -0.66 -22.28 48.84
N ALA A 1111 -0.99 -21.09 49.38
CA ALA A 1111 -0.17 -19.89 49.27
C ALA A 1111 1.22 -20.08 49.91
N GLY A 1112 2.29 -19.74 49.17
CA GLY A 1112 3.66 -19.84 49.67
C GLY A 1112 4.24 -21.27 49.70
N VAL A 1113 3.41 -22.28 49.42
CA VAL A 1113 3.81 -23.67 49.18
C VAL A 1113 4.01 -23.88 47.68
N GLY A 1114 2.94 -23.76 46.88
CA GLY A 1114 3.01 -23.96 45.43
C GLY A 1114 3.59 -22.78 44.65
N ASN A 1115 3.58 -21.57 45.22
CA ASN A 1115 4.04 -20.35 44.56
C ASN A 1115 4.89 -19.45 45.47
N TYR A 1116 5.46 -18.39 44.89
CA TYR A 1116 6.36 -17.47 45.60
C TYR A 1116 5.70 -16.25 46.24
N GLY A 1117 4.40 -16.03 46.05
CA GLY A 1117 3.65 -15.01 46.80
C GLY A 1117 2.24 -14.77 46.31
N ILE A 1118 1.63 -13.69 46.80
CA ILE A 1118 0.20 -13.43 46.72
C ILE A 1118 -0.01 -12.09 46.02
N PHE A 1119 -1.09 -11.94 45.26
CA PHE A 1119 -1.51 -10.66 44.70
C PHE A 1119 -2.45 -9.96 45.67
N GLU A 1120 -2.04 -8.78 46.16
CA GLU A 1120 -2.87 -7.90 46.98
C GLU A 1120 -3.68 -6.96 46.06
N GLU A 1121 -5.01 -7.08 46.06
CA GLU A 1121 -5.91 -6.13 45.36
C GLU A 1121 -6.05 -4.81 46.15
N ARG A 1122 -6.23 -3.68 45.46
CA ARG A 1122 -6.46 -2.37 46.11
C ARG A 1122 -7.85 -2.36 46.79
N GLU A 1123 -7.98 -1.59 47.87
CA GLU A 1123 -9.15 -1.51 48.78
C GLU A 1123 -10.54 -1.26 48.15
N GLU A 1124 -10.65 -0.94 46.85
CA GLU A 1124 -11.93 -0.66 46.18
C GLU A 1124 -12.64 -1.91 45.64
N ASP A 1125 -11.94 -3.04 45.48
CA ASP A 1125 -12.54 -4.32 45.07
C ASP A 1125 -12.63 -5.27 46.27
N LYS A 1126 -13.84 -5.69 46.65
CA LYS A 1126 -14.10 -6.61 47.79
C LYS A 1126 -13.72 -8.07 47.47
N GLY A 1127 -12.50 -8.31 47.01
CA GLY A 1127 -11.92 -9.64 46.81
C GLY A 1127 -10.69 -9.82 47.70
N GLY A 1128 -10.68 -10.86 48.54
CA GLY A 1128 -9.48 -11.19 49.30
C GLY A 1128 -8.28 -11.58 48.42
N ASP A 1129 -7.10 -11.60 49.04
CA ASP A 1129 -5.81 -12.12 48.57
C ASP A 1129 -5.91 -13.29 47.57
N ARG A 1130 -5.25 -13.19 46.40
CA ARG A 1130 -5.26 -14.21 45.34
C ARG A 1130 -3.89 -14.87 45.16
N ASN A 1131 -3.85 -16.21 45.06
CA ASN A 1131 -2.63 -16.90 44.66
C ASN A 1131 -2.50 -16.86 43.14
N VAL A 1132 -1.30 -16.51 42.67
CA VAL A 1132 -0.99 -16.40 41.24
C VAL A 1132 0.09 -17.43 40.90
N PHE A 1133 -0.08 -18.13 39.77
CA PHE A 1133 0.86 -19.13 39.27
C PHE A 1133 1.27 -18.80 37.81
N GLY A 1134 2.56 -18.91 37.49
CA GLY A 1134 3.10 -18.74 36.13
C GLY A 1134 4.54 -19.22 35.97
N LEU A 1135 4.84 -19.75 34.78
CA LEU A 1135 6.16 -20.04 34.24
C LEU A 1135 6.38 -19.14 33.01
N ALA A 1136 7.63 -18.79 32.71
CA ALA A 1136 7.94 -18.05 31.49
C ALA A 1136 8.16 -19.02 30.32
N GLN A 1137 9.00 -20.03 30.53
CA GLN A 1137 9.35 -21.05 29.55
C GLN A 1137 9.85 -22.32 30.24
N VAL A 1138 9.65 -23.48 29.61
CA VAL A 1138 10.36 -24.72 29.95
C VAL A 1138 10.84 -25.39 28.68
N LEU A 1139 11.88 -26.22 28.79
CA LEU A 1139 12.51 -26.87 27.65
C LEU A 1139 13.03 -28.26 28.06
N PHE A 1140 12.68 -29.28 27.29
CA PHE A 1140 13.15 -30.65 27.51
C PHE A 1140 14.29 -30.99 26.56
N THR A 1141 15.25 -31.78 27.02
CA THR A 1141 16.29 -32.39 26.18
C THR A 1141 16.01 -33.87 25.95
N TYR A 1142 16.44 -34.42 24.82
CA TYR A 1142 16.40 -35.87 24.55
C TYR A 1142 17.58 -36.29 23.67
N LYS A 1143 17.98 -37.57 23.72
CA LYS A 1143 19.08 -38.09 22.89
C LYS A 1143 18.63 -38.31 21.45
N LYS A 1144 19.48 -37.92 20.50
CA LYS A 1144 19.28 -38.01 19.06
C LYS A 1144 19.40 -39.43 18.51
#